data_AF-A0A096P9R7-F1
#
_entry.id   AF-A0A096P9R7-F1
#
_cell.length_a   1.000
_cell.length_b   1.000
_cell.length_c   1.000
_cell.angle_alpha   90.00
_cell.angle_beta   90.00
_cell.angle_gamma   90.00
#
_symmetry.space_group_name_H-M   'P 1'
#
loop_
_entity.id
_entity.type
_entity.pdbx_description
1 polymer ?
#
loop_
_entity_poly.entity_id
_entity_poly.type
_entity_poly.pdbx_seq_one_letter_code
_entity_poly.pdbx_strand_id
1 'polypeptide(L)'
;MPAYATAATIVNDVKTSSMKTRFIDASWSADGDGRRAFATKRIPGAVFYDHDASCDLSSPLPQAFPSRATHAEYAGGALGTRASDDVVVYAQSGDSCAAERVAWVFVEHGHEGAVRVMRGGLEAYEACGGVVETGEESAREYDSVEYEGEAREKGKGRLVTARELLTNLSTQRLQVLDCRAPEVFAGAARDCAHVRIQGRAIQFEGFREGHVPGAKNLYYKRILECTESDLTALFESAGLDLTMPVAVVGSGGVDAAPMVASALERAGCSGVYVLKDGMCAWCTAQGSSYPMSLENASPHASHNEKRLIVWAVTRSRSTALERSLSKHSESMVMHELLTEPYLKENNPTNYAKIVSGQSEQQLASSGCSYATMLEVMTADYSAQGRPFFFSKELSCYFDLTQMNSSWLKRFSHVVLIRRPEHALESFYRVSIESPEESTYFDPSEAGFVEAFGIVNALKRINAKVMVIDADADLLARPEATMQELCKLASVNFESSMLHWKPAELSTWIKFRGWHDDAAKSTGFTAVDKPPLQNVPSEVHEAAAKNQPYYEAVSWERSESADQWPILRQSTETGVKSCKFSVVLCASDEGATDMAPRLAAARLSGVNVYEFKSTEIAEASKKCPFLFDEPIVLVGNHKPTLYMAEALRERAQKEGTLSIVRIVCVDEMDHRVVPEGYKYTWVREESLADQTVMDEVLKSVIDDIETAQSEAAKEVEEVNGLAASYEATTAATHWRSGLAMALQDARSNKPCVTDATSTYTLREVYSRAYHVANILTERGGTNCRVGLFLLASASSVWCAMGSLLCESVFCEIPAWYRDTDLERVLRLNESKVILTSRDLSKFVPAEFQHMIVIIEDVDCDADLSGELHPALTRPDTPDAPGFSVLTSGTTGVSKILCCPQSALTDSQTVIGPHMRGDDVMGSFWVYYYFFIPLLAGRTMSIIPNDFFLKPRELVQYIQKQKMTMLYLSPSILESCLLHCTPREFADGLKEVHTILLTGERVRMQTRILVAERTLSPELD
;
A
#
# COMPACT_ATOMS: atom_id res chain seq x y z
N MET A 1 10.54 -45.04 29.82
CA MET A 1 11.75 -45.64 29.25
C MET A 1 12.08 -46.92 29.98
N PRO A 2 13.03 -47.73 29.49
CA PRO A 2 13.72 -48.70 30.34
C PRO A 2 14.36 -48.01 31.56
N ALA A 3 14.42 -48.71 32.68
CA ALA A 3 15.13 -48.24 33.86
C ALA A 3 16.64 -48.48 33.69
N TYR A 4 17.48 -47.70 34.39
CA TYR A 4 18.92 -47.97 34.44
C TYR A 4 19.29 -48.70 35.72
N ALA A 5 20.19 -49.67 35.62
CA ALA A 5 20.78 -50.37 36.75
C ALA A 5 22.30 -50.13 36.76
N THR A 6 22.86 -49.99 37.97
CA THR A 6 24.32 -49.93 38.12
C THR A 6 24.91 -51.32 37.97
N ALA A 7 26.15 -51.40 37.47
CA ALA A 7 26.92 -52.64 37.43
C ALA A 7 26.93 -53.38 38.79
N ALA A 8 27.11 -52.66 39.89
CA ALA A 8 27.08 -53.23 41.24
C ALA A 8 25.73 -53.86 41.61
N THR A 9 24.61 -53.24 41.21
CA THR A 9 23.26 -53.83 41.37
C THR A 9 23.15 -55.13 40.58
N ILE A 10 23.60 -55.13 39.33
CA ILE A 10 23.55 -56.34 38.47
C ILE A 10 24.45 -57.47 39.00
N VAL A 11 25.62 -57.15 39.57
CA VAL A 11 26.46 -58.16 40.25
C VAL A 11 25.70 -58.84 41.39
N ASN A 12 24.92 -58.09 42.16
CA ASN A 12 24.10 -58.66 43.23
C ASN A 12 22.92 -59.47 42.69
N ASP A 13 22.26 -59.01 41.64
CA ASP A 13 21.17 -59.73 40.97
C ASP A 13 21.65 -61.10 40.46
N VAL A 14 22.83 -61.17 39.85
CA VAL A 14 23.44 -62.44 39.40
C VAL A 14 23.75 -63.37 40.57
N LYS A 15 24.27 -62.84 41.70
CA LYS A 15 24.58 -63.63 42.91
C LYS A 15 23.33 -64.14 43.64
N THR A 16 22.23 -63.41 43.56
CA THR A 16 20.98 -63.72 44.26
C THR A 16 19.93 -64.40 43.38
N SER A 17 20.25 -64.60 42.10
CA SER A 17 19.30 -64.92 41.03
C SER A 17 18.42 -66.13 41.35
N SER A 18 17.14 -65.83 41.63
CA SER A 18 16.02 -66.71 41.34
C SER A 18 15.78 -66.75 39.83
N MET A 19 15.26 -67.85 39.28
CA MET A 19 15.07 -68.15 37.84
C MET A 19 14.25 -67.14 36.98
N LYS A 20 13.94 -65.92 37.45
CA LYS A 20 13.03 -64.96 36.80
C LYS A 20 13.69 -63.81 36.02
N THR A 21 15.00 -63.59 36.11
CA THR A 21 15.68 -62.50 35.38
C THR A 21 16.47 -63.02 34.18
N ARG A 22 16.20 -62.48 33.00
CA ARG A 22 16.93 -62.74 31.76
C ARG A 22 17.98 -61.66 31.50
N PHE A 23 19.24 -62.08 31.38
CA PHE A 23 20.34 -61.21 30.96
C PHE A 23 20.50 -61.30 29.43
N ILE A 24 20.56 -60.16 28.76
CA ILE A 24 20.61 -60.07 27.29
C ILE A 24 21.83 -59.23 26.88
N ASP A 25 22.73 -59.83 26.12
CA ASP A 25 23.86 -59.12 25.49
C ASP A 25 23.40 -58.58 24.12
N ALA A 26 23.28 -57.27 24.03
CA ALA A 26 22.86 -56.54 22.84
C ALA A 26 24.03 -55.99 22.02
N SER A 27 25.24 -56.49 22.22
CA SER A 27 26.42 -55.96 21.56
C SER A 27 26.32 -56.02 20.04
N TRP A 28 26.58 -54.88 19.40
CA TRP A 28 26.49 -54.73 17.96
C TRP A 28 27.66 -53.91 17.43
N SER A 29 28.17 -54.31 16.28
CA SER A 29 29.14 -53.56 15.48
C SER A 29 28.92 -53.88 14.00
N ALA A 30 29.26 -52.95 13.11
CA ALA A 30 29.06 -53.12 11.68
C ALA A 30 29.83 -54.34 11.12
N ASP A 31 31.02 -54.62 11.63
CA ASP A 31 31.87 -55.75 11.24
C ASP A 31 31.44 -57.10 11.87
N GLY A 32 30.43 -57.10 12.75
CA GLY A 32 29.84 -58.32 13.34
C GLY A 32 30.54 -58.85 14.57
N ASP A 33 31.33 -58.02 15.20
CA ASP A 33 32.13 -58.40 16.35
C ASP A 33 31.27 -58.70 17.58
N GLY A 34 30.03 -58.20 17.66
CA GLY A 34 29.13 -58.43 18.80
C GLY A 34 28.97 -59.90 19.19
N ARG A 35 28.69 -60.79 18.22
CA ARG A 35 28.55 -62.24 18.50
C ARG A 35 29.88 -62.88 18.89
N ARG A 36 31.01 -62.41 18.33
CA ARG A 36 32.36 -62.87 18.71
C ARG A 36 32.73 -62.42 20.12
N ALA A 37 32.39 -61.19 20.48
CA ALA A 37 32.62 -60.62 21.81
C ALA A 37 31.79 -61.38 22.87
N PHE A 38 30.52 -61.67 22.59
CA PHE A 38 29.66 -62.48 23.45
C PHE A 38 30.21 -63.90 23.69
N ALA A 39 30.74 -64.55 22.65
CA ALA A 39 31.40 -65.86 22.78
C ALA A 39 32.72 -65.78 23.57
N THR A 40 33.39 -64.62 23.55
CA THR A 40 34.63 -64.41 24.29
C THR A 40 34.36 -64.24 25.77
N LYS A 41 33.41 -63.36 26.13
CA LYS A 41 32.99 -63.07 27.52
C LYS A 41 31.53 -62.64 27.58
N ARG A 42 30.79 -63.08 28.60
CA ARG A 42 29.40 -62.64 28.86
C ARG A 42 29.01 -62.77 30.33
N ILE A 43 27.90 -62.16 30.72
CA ILE A 43 27.28 -62.40 32.03
C ILE A 43 26.78 -63.86 32.10
N PRO A 44 26.94 -64.57 33.22
CA PRO A 44 26.49 -65.95 33.36
C PRO A 44 25.02 -66.14 33.02
N GLY A 45 24.74 -67.10 32.13
CA GLY A 45 23.39 -67.40 31.66
C GLY A 45 22.76 -66.36 30.72
N ALA A 46 23.50 -65.33 30.30
CA ALA A 46 23.03 -64.35 29.33
C ALA A 46 22.82 -64.96 27.94
N VAL A 47 21.89 -64.39 27.19
CA VAL A 47 21.59 -64.73 25.79
C VAL A 47 22.03 -63.61 24.85
N PHE A 48 22.46 -63.94 23.64
CA PHE A 48 22.83 -62.95 22.64
C PHE A 48 21.60 -62.43 21.88
N TYR A 49 21.46 -61.11 21.79
CA TYR A 49 20.44 -60.46 20.97
C TYR A 49 20.96 -60.22 19.56
N ASP A 50 20.40 -60.95 18.61
CA ASP A 50 20.71 -60.82 17.19
C ASP A 50 19.83 -59.73 16.56
N HIS A 51 20.41 -58.53 16.39
CA HIS A 51 19.72 -57.38 15.80
C HIS A 51 19.24 -57.61 14.36
N ASP A 52 19.84 -58.55 13.64
CA ASP A 52 19.49 -58.85 12.26
C ASP A 52 18.30 -59.81 12.18
N ALA A 53 18.25 -60.79 13.08
CA ALA A 53 17.14 -61.75 13.15
C ALA A 53 15.89 -61.20 13.87
N SER A 54 16.05 -60.16 14.68
CA SER A 54 14.99 -59.58 15.51
C SER A 54 14.30 -58.37 14.90
N CYS A 55 14.60 -58.01 13.65
CA CYS A 55 14.04 -56.85 12.96
C CYS A 55 12.81 -57.20 12.10
N ASP A 56 12.06 -56.19 11.67
CA ASP A 56 10.96 -56.39 10.70
C ASP A 56 11.50 -56.67 9.30
N LEU A 57 11.61 -57.97 8.97
CA LEU A 57 12.11 -58.46 7.67
C LEU A 57 11.22 -58.09 6.48
N SER A 58 10.00 -57.59 6.70
CA SER A 58 9.12 -57.11 5.63
C SER A 58 9.44 -55.67 5.21
N SER A 59 10.15 -54.92 6.05
CA SER A 59 10.54 -53.54 5.78
C SER A 59 11.74 -53.48 4.85
N PRO A 60 11.79 -52.53 3.90
CA PRO A 60 12.98 -52.28 3.09
C PRO A 60 14.08 -51.54 3.86
N LEU A 61 13.85 -51.21 5.15
CA LEU A 61 14.76 -50.40 5.95
C LEU A 61 15.75 -51.22 6.77
N PRO A 62 16.94 -50.65 7.07
CA PRO A 62 17.92 -51.33 7.89
C PRO A 62 17.39 -51.65 9.28
N GLN A 63 17.47 -52.92 9.71
CA GLN A 63 17.17 -53.35 11.08
C GLN A 63 15.90 -52.67 11.62
N ALA A 64 14.86 -52.65 10.78
CA ALA A 64 13.62 -51.95 11.04
C ALA A 64 13.01 -52.40 12.37
N PHE A 65 12.37 -51.46 13.06
CA PHE A 65 11.73 -51.68 14.34
C PHE A 65 10.74 -52.86 14.24
N PRO A 66 10.94 -53.94 15.02
CA PRO A 66 10.14 -55.14 14.85
C PRO A 66 8.67 -54.89 15.13
N SER A 67 7.81 -55.56 14.37
CA SER A 67 6.40 -55.69 14.72
C SER A 67 6.25 -56.43 16.06
N ARG A 68 5.11 -56.26 16.74
CA ARG A 68 4.85 -57.00 17.99
C ARG A 68 4.94 -58.51 17.78
N ALA A 69 4.42 -59.01 16.65
CA ALA A 69 4.46 -60.43 16.31
C ALA A 69 5.91 -60.92 16.16
N THR A 70 6.73 -60.18 15.41
CA THR A 70 8.16 -60.46 15.22
C THR A 70 8.91 -60.45 16.56
N HIS A 71 8.64 -59.45 17.42
CA HIS A 71 9.26 -59.37 18.74
C HIS A 71 8.84 -60.54 19.65
N ALA A 72 7.55 -60.88 19.68
CA ALA A 72 7.04 -61.98 20.52
C ALA A 72 7.62 -63.33 20.09
N GLU A 73 7.68 -63.59 18.79
CA GLU A 73 8.30 -64.80 18.22
C GLU A 73 9.79 -64.86 18.56
N TYR A 74 10.51 -63.76 18.35
CA TYR A 74 11.95 -63.70 18.63
C TYR A 74 12.27 -63.81 20.12
N ALA A 75 11.54 -63.08 20.99
CA ALA A 75 11.79 -63.07 22.43
C ALA A 75 11.43 -64.41 23.10
N GLY A 76 10.30 -65.02 22.73
CA GLY A 76 9.91 -66.33 23.26
C GLY A 76 10.74 -67.48 22.70
N GLY A 77 11.03 -67.45 21.39
CA GLY A 77 11.75 -68.50 20.68
C GLY A 77 13.27 -68.43 20.85
N ALA A 78 13.90 -67.32 20.43
CA ALA A 78 15.36 -67.21 20.38
C ALA A 78 15.97 -66.77 21.73
N LEU A 79 15.27 -65.97 22.54
CA LEU A 79 15.76 -65.49 23.83
C LEU A 79 15.22 -66.27 25.03
N GLY A 80 14.24 -67.17 24.83
CA GLY A 80 13.60 -67.93 25.90
C GLY A 80 13.01 -67.04 27.01
N THR A 81 12.41 -65.90 26.63
CA THR A 81 11.93 -64.86 27.55
C THR A 81 10.40 -64.79 27.50
N ARG A 82 9.72 -64.85 28.65
CA ARG A 82 8.28 -64.60 28.79
C ARG A 82 8.01 -63.12 28.95
N ALA A 83 6.80 -62.65 28.64
CA ALA A 83 6.43 -61.25 28.83
C ALA A 83 6.55 -60.79 30.30
N SER A 84 6.42 -61.72 31.26
CA SER A 84 6.49 -61.48 32.71
C SER A 84 7.89 -61.57 33.33
N ASP A 85 8.90 -62.01 32.57
CA ASP A 85 10.27 -62.15 33.08
C ASP A 85 10.91 -60.78 33.26
N ASP A 86 11.77 -60.59 34.26
CA ASP A 86 12.56 -59.35 34.33
C ASP A 86 13.69 -59.43 33.30
N VAL A 87 13.94 -58.34 32.58
CA VAL A 87 14.98 -58.29 31.53
C VAL A 87 16.05 -57.28 31.90
N VAL A 88 17.32 -57.71 31.86
CA VAL A 88 18.50 -56.84 31.98
C VAL A 88 19.27 -56.90 30.67
N VAL A 89 19.35 -55.76 29.98
CA VAL A 89 20.07 -55.62 28.72
C VAL A 89 21.41 -54.92 28.96
N TYR A 90 22.47 -55.41 28.33
CA TYR A 90 23.79 -54.79 28.37
C TYR A 90 24.50 -54.89 27.01
N ALA A 91 25.59 -54.15 26.86
CA ALA A 91 26.54 -54.31 25.77
C ALA A 91 27.95 -54.48 26.36
N GLN A 92 28.90 -54.95 25.56
CA GLN A 92 30.28 -55.19 26.00
C GLN A 92 30.93 -53.89 26.48
N SER A 93 30.92 -52.86 25.62
CA SER A 93 31.43 -51.52 25.93
C SER A 93 30.34 -50.62 26.51
N GLY A 94 30.72 -49.79 27.48
CA GLY A 94 29.86 -48.75 28.04
C GLY A 94 29.48 -47.63 27.07
N ASP A 95 30.21 -47.48 25.96
CA ASP A 95 29.95 -46.46 24.93
C ASP A 95 28.91 -46.91 23.88
N SER A 96 28.47 -48.17 23.95
CA SER A 96 27.49 -48.73 23.03
C SER A 96 26.07 -48.35 23.43
N CYS A 97 25.28 -47.88 22.47
CA CYS A 97 23.85 -47.55 22.63
C CYS A 97 22.91 -48.72 22.27
N ALA A 98 23.46 -49.88 21.91
CA ALA A 98 22.68 -51.01 21.42
C ALA A 98 21.78 -51.64 22.51
N ALA A 99 22.20 -51.55 23.79
CA ALA A 99 21.43 -52.04 24.91
C ALA A 99 20.13 -51.24 25.09
N GLU A 100 20.19 -49.91 24.97
CA GLU A 100 19.01 -49.04 25.03
C GLU A 100 18.05 -49.31 23.89
N ARG A 101 18.55 -49.59 22.68
CA ARG A 101 17.72 -49.99 21.54
C ARG A 101 16.90 -51.23 21.85
N VAL A 102 17.52 -52.29 22.35
CA VAL A 102 16.83 -53.55 22.67
C VAL A 102 15.86 -53.35 23.83
N ALA A 103 16.29 -52.69 24.90
CA ALA A 103 15.42 -52.40 26.04
C ALA A 103 14.19 -51.57 25.63
N TRP A 104 14.36 -50.64 24.68
CA TRP A 104 13.26 -49.88 24.09
C TRP A 104 12.25 -50.77 23.36
N VAL A 105 12.70 -51.75 22.58
CA VAL A 105 11.82 -52.69 21.86
C VAL A 105 10.90 -53.43 22.83
N PHE A 106 11.45 -53.94 23.95
CA PHE A 106 10.64 -54.59 25.01
C PHE A 106 9.62 -53.61 25.62
N VAL A 107 10.05 -52.39 25.96
CA VAL A 107 9.16 -51.38 26.59
C VAL A 107 8.05 -50.93 25.65
N GLU A 108 8.33 -50.70 24.37
CA GLU A 108 7.35 -50.23 23.38
C GLU A 108 6.28 -51.29 23.09
N HIS A 109 6.68 -52.58 23.06
CA HIS A 109 5.75 -53.70 22.90
C HIS A 109 5.03 -54.09 24.20
N GLY A 110 5.24 -53.35 25.29
CA GLY A 110 4.47 -53.50 26.53
C GLY A 110 4.86 -54.71 27.37
N HIS A 111 6.15 -55.08 27.37
CA HIS A 111 6.69 -56.10 28.28
C HIS A 111 6.25 -55.85 29.74
N GLU A 112 5.79 -56.91 30.42
CA GLU A 112 5.15 -56.82 31.73
C GLU A 112 6.18 -56.80 32.87
N GLY A 113 7.27 -57.55 32.72
CA GLY A 113 8.39 -57.57 33.64
C GLY A 113 9.25 -56.29 33.62
N ALA A 114 10.14 -56.15 34.60
CA ALA A 114 11.00 -54.97 34.69
C ALA A 114 12.09 -55.01 33.61
N VAL A 115 12.14 -54.01 32.74
CA VAL A 115 13.20 -53.84 31.73
C VAL A 115 14.26 -52.86 32.23
N ARG A 116 15.51 -53.32 32.37
CA ARG A 116 16.64 -52.53 32.85
C ARG A 116 17.82 -52.56 31.88
N VAL A 117 18.49 -51.42 31.70
CA VAL A 117 19.77 -51.30 30.97
C VAL A 117 20.92 -51.21 31.97
N MET A 118 21.96 -52.01 31.80
CA MET A 118 23.15 -51.96 32.65
C MET A 118 24.11 -50.85 32.19
N ARG A 119 24.27 -49.82 33.04
CA ARG A 119 25.16 -48.69 32.72
C ARG A 119 26.63 -49.10 32.76
N GLY A 120 27.40 -48.64 31.77
CA GLY A 120 28.84 -48.88 31.66
C GLY A 120 29.20 -50.24 31.05
N GLY A 121 28.21 -51.01 30.60
CA GLY A 121 28.43 -52.27 29.89
C GLY A 121 29.08 -53.36 30.74
N LEU A 122 29.56 -54.41 30.07
CA LEU A 122 30.26 -55.53 30.70
C LEU A 122 31.56 -55.09 31.37
N GLU A 123 32.24 -54.08 30.81
CA GLU A 123 33.45 -53.47 31.38
C GLU A 123 33.22 -52.97 32.82
N ALA A 124 32.12 -52.24 33.07
CA ALA A 124 31.78 -51.78 34.41
C ALA A 124 31.36 -52.92 35.35
N TYR A 125 30.72 -53.97 34.81
CA TYR A 125 30.34 -55.17 35.56
C TYR A 125 31.56 -55.94 36.07
N GLU A 126 32.57 -56.16 35.21
CA GLU A 126 33.85 -56.75 35.59
C GLU A 126 34.57 -55.88 36.62
N ALA A 127 34.60 -54.55 36.42
CA ALA A 127 35.21 -53.61 37.36
C ALA A 127 34.56 -53.64 38.77
N CYS A 128 33.27 -53.99 38.85
CA CYS A 128 32.54 -54.18 40.10
C CYS A 128 32.70 -55.59 40.71
N GLY A 129 33.58 -56.43 40.15
CA GLY A 129 33.82 -57.80 40.63
C GLY A 129 32.77 -58.82 40.17
N GLY A 130 32.09 -58.55 39.06
CA GLY A 130 31.20 -59.50 38.40
C GLY A 130 31.95 -60.69 37.80
N VAL A 131 31.32 -61.86 37.82
CA VAL A 131 31.89 -63.10 37.23
C VAL A 131 31.41 -63.22 35.79
N VAL A 132 32.27 -63.58 34.86
CA VAL A 132 31.93 -63.76 33.43
C VAL A 132 32.08 -65.21 32.99
N GLU A 133 31.24 -65.65 32.05
CA GLU A 133 31.38 -66.91 31.31
C GLU A 133 32.19 -66.69 30.03
N THR A 134 33.00 -67.68 29.64
CA THR A 134 33.84 -67.65 28.43
C THR A 134 33.65 -68.91 27.59
N GLY A 135 33.88 -68.82 26.29
CA GLY A 135 33.72 -69.94 25.34
C GLY A 135 32.40 -69.89 24.58
N GLU A 136 32.28 -70.70 23.52
CA GLU A 136 31.06 -70.79 22.72
C GLU A 136 29.84 -70.99 23.62
N GLU A 137 28.73 -70.37 23.25
CA GLU A 137 27.45 -70.56 23.91
C GLU A 137 27.18 -72.06 23.96
N SER A 138 27.34 -72.67 25.14
CA SER A 138 26.89 -74.04 25.31
C SER A 138 25.41 -73.98 24.98
N ALA A 139 24.95 -74.76 24.01
CA ALA A 139 23.55 -74.92 23.67
C ALA A 139 22.78 -75.39 24.92
N ARG A 140 22.52 -74.47 25.85
CA ARG A 140 21.38 -74.52 26.71
C ARG A 140 20.27 -74.28 25.71
N GLU A 141 19.61 -75.35 25.31
CA GLU A 141 18.25 -75.26 24.80
C GLU A 141 17.48 -74.48 25.86
N TYR A 142 17.43 -73.15 25.71
CA TYR A 142 16.45 -72.38 26.43
C TYR A 142 15.13 -72.85 25.85
N ASP A 143 14.31 -73.52 26.66
CA ASP A 143 13.00 -73.98 26.21
C ASP A 143 12.31 -72.79 25.54
N SER A 144 11.95 -72.93 24.28
CA SER A 144 11.15 -71.92 23.59
C SER A 144 9.89 -71.71 24.42
N VAL A 145 9.70 -70.50 24.94
CA VAL A 145 8.53 -70.15 25.74
C VAL A 145 7.56 -69.36 24.88
N GLU A 146 6.28 -69.52 25.15
CA GLU A 146 5.28 -68.65 24.56
C GLU A 146 5.40 -67.26 25.20
N TYR A 147 5.56 -66.22 24.38
CA TYR A 147 5.54 -64.83 24.83
C TYR A 147 4.07 -64.40 25.01
N GLU A 148 3.44 -64.88 26.08
CA GLU A 148 2.06 -64.53 26.45
C GLU A 148 2.07 -63.19 27.20
N GLY A 149 1.60 -62.12 26.56
CA GLY A 149 1.36 -60.83 27.20
C GLY A 149 0.26 -60.07 26.48
N GLU A 150 -0.66 -59.45 27.23
CA GLU A 150 -1.76 -58.70 26.62
C GLU A 150 -1.21 -57.60 25.73
N ALA A 151 -1.80 -57.43 24.54
CA ALA A 151 -1.66 -56.17 23.84
C ALA A 151 -2.25 -55.10 24.75
N ARG A 152 -1.40 -54.36 25.48
CA ARG A 152 -1.84 -53.06 25.96
C ARG A 152 -2.28 -52.33 24.70
N GLU A 153 -3.59 -52.10 24.56
CA GLU A 153 -4.17 -51.33 23.44
C GLU A 153 -3.47 -49.98 23.24
N LYS A 154 -2.72 -49.54 24.26
CA LYS A 154 -1.73 -48.48 24.18
C LYS A 154 -0.39 -49.00 24.74
N GLY A 155 0.56 -49.36 23.87
CA GLY A 155 1.97 -49.15 24.20
C GLY A 155 2.16 -47.69 24.66
N LYS A 156 3.27 -47.32 25.32
CA LYS A 156 3.44 -45.92 25.77
C LYS A 156 3.35 -44.90 24.61
N GLY A 157 3.33 -45.34 23.35
CA GLY A 157 3.06 -44.51 22.18
C GLY A 157 4.20 -43.54 21.93
N ARG A 158 5.44 -44.01 22.12
CA ARG A 158 6.64 -43.17 22.13
C ARG A 158 7.43 -43.26 20.82
N LEU A 159 6.87 -43.91 19.80
CA LEU A 159 7.36 -43.82 18.44
C LEU A 159 6.60 -42.75 17.67
N VAL A 160 7.34 -41.96 16.90
CA VAL A 160 6.78 -41.06 15.88
C VAL A 160 7.20 -41.56 14.51
N THR A 161 6.28 -41.53 13.55
CA THR A 161 6.53 -41.92 12.16
C THR A 161 7.07 -40.74 11.35
N ALA A 162 7.75 -41.02 10.23
CA ALA A 162 8.19 -39.97 9.30
C ALA A 162 7.01 -39.11 8.80
N ARG A 163 5.81 -39.68 8.65
CA ARG A 163 4.60 -38.95 8.25
C ARG A 163 4.09 -37.99 9.33
N GLU A 164 4.18 -38.38 10.60
CA GLU A 164 3.82 -37.52 11.72
C GLU A 164 4.82 -36.36 11.87
N LEU A 165 6.13 -36.63 11.71
CA LEU A 165 7.13 -35.55 11.66
C LEU A 165 6.96 -34.63 10.44
N LEU A 166 6.54 -35.13 9.28
CA LEU A 166 6.19 -34.29 8.15
C LEU A 166 5.01 -33.37 8.48
N THR A 167 3.98 -33.91 9.14
CA THR A 167 2.83 -33.12 9.59
C THR A 167 3.27 -32.05 10.60
N ASN A 168 4.21 -32.40 11.48
CA ASN A 168 4.79 -31.52 12.49
C ASN A 168 5.43 -30.25 11.92
N LEU A 169 5.97 -30.29 10.70
CA LEU A 169 6.52 -29.09 10.04
C LEU A 169 5.49 -27.96 9.87
N SER A 170 4.21 -28.33 9.73
CA SER A 170 3.10 -27.38 9.62
C SER A 170 2.31 -27.19 10.92
N THR A 171 2.24 -28.22 11.78
CA THR A 171 1.41 -28.19 12.99
C THR A 171 2.14 -27.73 14.24
N GLN A 172 3.47 -27.83 14.25
CA GLN A 172 4.34 -27.36 15.34
C GLN A 172 3.91 -27.96 16.69
N ARG A 173 4.03 -29.29 16.87
CA ARG A 173 3.63 -29.99 18.10
C ARG A 173 4.77 -30.68 18.83
N LEU A 174 5.89 -30.87 18.16
CA LEU A 174 7.08 -31.54 18.68
C LEU A 174 8.32 -30.71 18.32
N GLN A 175 9.21 -30.54 19.31
CA GLN A 175 10.60 -30.19 19.01
C GLN A 175 11.30 -31.43 18.42
N VAL A 176 12.25 -31.23 17.51
CA VAL A 176 13.02 -32.33 16.91
C VAL A 176 14.48 -32.20 17.33
N LEU A 177 15.03 -33.26 17.92
CA LEU A 177 16.44 -33.35 18.30
C LEU A 177 17.12 -34.43 17.46
N ASP A 178 18.02 -34.02 16.56
CA ASP A 178 18.89 -34.92 15.82
C ASP A 178 20.15 -35.21 16.65
N CYS A 179 20.36 -36.47 17.01
CA CYS A 179 21.49 -36.89 17.83
C CYS A 179 22.70 -37.42 17.03
N ARG A 180 22.68 -37.28 15.70
CA ARG A 180 23.80 -37.66 14.82
C ARG A 180 24.97 -36.67 14.96
N ALA A 181 26.11 -37.04 14.38
CA ALA A 181 27.30 -36.21 14.40
C ALA A 181 27.05 -34.85 13.71
N PRO A 182 27.65 -33.75 14.20
CA PRO A 182 27.39 -32.41 13.65
C PRO A 182 27.68 -32.30 12.15
N GLU A 183 28.73 -32.95 11.66
CA GLU A 183 29.09 -32.98 10.25
C GLU A 183 28.05 -33.71 9.37
N VAL A 184 27.37 -34.71 9.92
CA VAL A 184 26.28 -35.44 9.22
C VAL A 184 25.01 -34.58 9.23
N PHE A 185 24.68 -34.00 10.38
CA PHE A 185 23.56 -33.08 10.53
C PHE A 185 23.66 -31.87 9.58
N ALA A 186 24.84 -31.28 9.49
CA ALA A 186 25.12 -30.13 8.62
C ALA A 186 25.10 -30.48 7.11
N GLY A 187 25.11 -31.76 6.76
CA GLY A 187 25.26 -32.24 5.38
C GLY A 187 26.70 -32.19 4.85
N ALA A 188 27.70 -31.98 5.72
CA ALA A 188 29.12 -31.95 5.35
C ALA A 188 29.76 -33.35 5.25
N ALA A 189 29.11 -34.36 5.83
CA ALA A 189 29.49 -35.77 5.76
C ALA A 189 28.26 -36.64 5.47
N ARG A 190 28.48 -37.78 4.80
CA ARG A 190 27.42 -38.78 4.62
C ARG A 190 27.17 -39.53 5.92
N ASP A 191 25.89 -39.76 6.21
CA ASP A 191 25.50 -40.69 7.27
C ASP A 191 25.94 -42.12 6.92
N CYS A 192 26.18 -42.93 7.95
CA CYS A 192 26.84 -44.23 7.82
C CYS A 192 26.10 -45.34 8.57
N ALA A 193 24.75 -45.34 8.56
CA ALA A 193 24.04 -46.52 9.02
C ALA A 193 24.40 -47.74 8.17
N HIS A 194 24.83 -48.80 8.84
CA HIS A 194 25.14 -50.09 8.22
C HIS A 194 23.99 -51.05 8.50
N VAL A 195 23.54 -51.74 7.46
CA VAL A 195 22.61 -52.85 7.53
C VAL A 195 23.41 -54.14 7.51
N ARG A 196 22.97 -55.17 8.23
CA ARG A 196 23.39 -56.53 7.94
C ARG A 196 22.26 -57.31 7.28
N ILE A 197 22.44 -57.59 5.98
CA ILE A 197 21.51 -58.43 5.22
C ILE A 197 22.20 -59.79 5.01
N GLN A 198 21.60 -60.86 5.54
CA GLN A 198 22.14 -62.23 5.44
C GLN A 198 23.61 -62.34 5.90
N GLY A 199 23.97 -61.63 6.99
CA GLY A 199 25.32 -61.65 7.57
C GLY A 199 26.36 -60.76 6.88
N ARG A 200 25.98 -59.96 5.87
CA ARG A 200 26.87 -58.98 5.21
C ARG A 200 26.53 -57.56 5.62
N ALA A 201 27.55 -56.80 6.04
CA ALA A 201 27.41 -55.36 6.25
C ALA A 201 27.26 -54.62 4.92
N ILE A 202 26.19 -53.87 4.76
CA ILE A 202 25.84 -53.06 3.59
C ILE A 202 25.51 -51.66 4.12
N GLN A 203 26.21 -50.64 3.65
CA GLN A 203 25.87 -49.26 4.01
C GLN A 203 24.53 -48.87 3.37
N PHE A 204 23.64 -48.23 4.12
CA PHE A 204 22.40 -47.71 3.56
C PHE A 204 22.71 -46.53 2.62
N GLU A 205 22.49 -46.71 1.32
CA GLU A 205 22.80 -45.68 0.31
C GLU A 205 21.70 -44.62 0.16
N GLY A 206 20.55 -44.79 0.82
CA GLY A 206 19.40 -43.89 0.68
C GLY A 206 19.54 -42.54 1.38
N PHE A 207 20.60 -42.30 2.16
CA PHE A 207 20.73 -41.04 2.90
C PHE A 207 20.84 -39.82 1.99
N ARG A 208 20.05 -38.80 2.31
CA ARG A 208 20.20 -37.44 1.78
C ARG A 208 21.00 -36.60 2.76
N GLU A 209 21.72 -35.62 2.22
CA GLU A 209 22.52 -34.69 3.01
C GLU A 209 21.62 -33.80 3.87
N GLY A 210 22.04 -33.55 5.12
CA GLY A 210 21.35 -32.65 6.04
C GLY A 210 20.45 -33.33 7.06
N HIS A 211 19.44 -32.61 7.52
CA HIS A 211 18.55 -32.99 8.61
C HIS A 211 17.08 -32.68 8.34
N VAL A 212 16.21 -33.17 9.22
CA VAL A 212 14.77 -32.82 9.25
C VAL A 212 14.64 -31.31 9.52
N PRO A 213 13.90 -30.54 8.70
CA PRO A 213 13.80 -29.10 8.90
C PRO A 213 13.36 -28.68 10.29
N GLY A 214 14.09 -27.75 10.90
CA GLY A 214 13.85 -27.24 12.24
C GLY A 214 14.37 -28.14 13.37
N ALA A 215 15.09 -29.22 13.06
CA ALA A 215 15.73 -30.04 14.09
C ALA A 215 16.92 -29.32 14.75
N LYS A 216 17.10 -29.54 16.06
CA LYS A 216 18.32 -29.14 16.80
C LYS A 216 19.32 -30.28 16.78
N ASN A 217 20.62 -29.97 16.79
CA ASN A 217 21.65 -31.00 16.88
C ASN A 217 22.24 -31.11 18.28
N LEU A 218 22.25 -32.31 18.84
CA LEU A 218 23.04 -32.65 20.02
C LEU A 218 23.64 -34.03 19.86
N TYR A 219 24.92 -34.06 19.50
CA TYR A 219 25.61 -35.33 19.26
C TYR A 219 25.60 -36.23 20.49
N TYR A 220 25.12 -37.47 20.32
CA TYR A 220 24.86 -38.40 21.43
C TYR A 220 26.08 -38.64 22.34
N LYS A 221 27.31 -38.54 21.83
CA LYS A 221 28.53 -38.73 22.63
C LYS A 221 28.65 -37.72 23.78
N ARG A 222 28.15 -36.49 23.60
CA ARG A 222 28.13 -35.49 24.68
C ARG A 222 27.25 -35.92 25.85
N ILE A 223 26.25 -36.76 25.61
CA ILE A 223 25.36 -37.30 26.64
C ILE A 223 26.06 -38.44 27.41
N LEU A 224 26.90 -39.23 26.73
CA LEU A 224 27.72 -40.26 27.38
C LEU A 224 28.79 -39.67 28.31
N GLU A 225 29.34 -38.50 27.95
CA GLU A 225 30.37 -37.79 28.70
C GLU A 225 29.83 -36.97 29.89
N CYS A 226 28.51 -36.77 29.98
CA CYS A 226 27.90 -35.91 30.99
C CYS A 226 27.38 -36.70 32.21
N THR A 227 27.30 -36.03 33.37
CA THR A 227 26.70 -36.62 34.57
C THR A 227 25.18 -36.39 34.59
N GLU A 228 24.44 -37.12 35.44
CA GLU A 228 22.98 -36.94 35.58
C GLU A 228 22.58 -35.50 35.89
N SER A 229 23.36 -34.80 36.71
CA SER A 229 23.07 -33.41 37.09
C SER A 229 23.29 -32.41 35.95
N ASP A 230 24.04 -32.79 34.91
CA ASP A 230 24.37 -31.90 33.78
C ASP A 230 23.37 -32.02 32.63
N LEU A 231 22.52 -33.05 32.63
CA LEU A 231 21.63 -33.37 31.50
C LEU A 231 20.66 -32.22 31.16
N THR A 232 20.02 -31.63 32.17
CA THR A 232 19.08 -30.52 31.97
C THR A 232 19.76 -29.35 31.26
N ALA A 233 20.91 -28.90 31.80
CA ALA A 233 21.67 -27.79 31.20
C ALA A 233 22.20 -28.14 29.79
N LEU A 234 22.59 -29.40 29.55
CA LEU A 234 23.06 -29.84 28.24
C LEU A 234 21.96 -29.71 27.18
N PHE A 235 20.75 -30.20 27.45
CA PHE A 235 19.63 -30.13 26.51
C PHE A 235 19.12 -28.69 26.31
N GLU A 236 19.02 -27.90 27.38
CA GLU A 236 18.66 -26.49 27.29
C GLU A 236 19.68 -25.69 26.47
N SER A 237 20.98 -26.00 26.62
CA SER A 237 22.05 -25.36 25.82
C SER A 237 21.98 -25.73 24.32
N ALA A 238 21.34 -26.84 23.97
CA ALA A 238 21.04 -27.21 22.59
C ALA A 238 19.78 -26.51 22.03
N GLY A 239 19.14 -25.64 22.83
CA GLY A 239 17.96 -24.87 22.45
C GLY A 239 16.64 -25.61 22.63
N LEU A 240 16.59 -26.65 23.47
CA LEU A 240 15.36 -27.38 23.79
C LEU A 240 14.63 -26.78 25.00
N ASP A 241 13.31 -26.67 24.88
CA ASP A 241 12.40 -26.38 25.98
C ASP A 241 11.89 -27.70 26.58
N LEU A 242 12.44 -28.12 27.72
CA LEU A 242 12.11 -29.41 28.33
C LEU A 242 10.68 -29.49 28.86
N THR A 243 9.97 -28.37 28.98
CA THR A 243 8.54 -28.37 29.34
C THR A 243 7.66 -28.84 28.20
N MET A 244 8.19 -28.88 26.98
CA MET A 244 7.48 -29.27 25.76
C MET A 244 7.95 -30.63 25.23
N PRO A 245 7.14 -31.35 24.42
CA PRO A 245 7.52 -32.65 23.94
C PRO A 245 8.62 -32.62 22.86
N VAL A 246 9.48 -33.65 22.87
CA VAL A 246 10.65 -33.77 21.96
C VAL A 246 10.63 -35.11 21.23
N ALA A 247 10.84 -35.08 19.92
CA ALA A 247 11.13 -36.25 19.09
C ALA A 247 12.63 -36.34 18.81
N VAL A 248 13.23 -37.48 19.15
CA VAL A 248 14.65 -37.75 18.92
C VAL A 248 14.84 -38.50 17.61
N VAL A 249 15.80 -38.04 16.82
CA VAL A 249 16.15 -38.57 15.50
C VAL A 249 17.59 -39.07 15.54
N GLY A 250 17.78 -40.35 15.21
CA GLY A 250 19.09 -40.98 14.97
C GLY A 250 19.22 -41.41 13.51
N SER A 251 20.30 -42.12 13.17
CA SER A 251 20.54 -42.59 11.80
C SER A 251 19.53 -43.65 11.32
N GLY A 252 19.00 -44.49 12.22
CA GLY A 252 18.21 -45.69 11.91
C GLY A 252 18.97 -46.99 12.17
N GLY A 253 18.23 -48.09 12.34
CA GLY A 253 18.78 -49.40 12.76
C GLY A 253 19.16 -49.45 14.25
N VAL A 254 20.40 -49.88 14.55
CA VAL A 254 21.00 -49.76 15.90
C VAL A 254 21.65 -48.38 16.03
N ASP A 255 20.93 -47.43 16.63
CA ASP A 255 21.40 -46.06 16.85
C ASP A 255 21.18 -45.57 18.30
N ALA A 256 21.66 -44.35 18.56
CA ALA A 256 21.64 -43.74 19.88
C ALA A 256 20.31 -43.03 20.23
N ALA A 257 19.32 -42.96 19.34
CA ALA A 257 18.11 -42.19 19.61
C ALA A 257 17.33 -42.68 20.84
N PRO A 258 17.16 -44.00 21.09
CA PRO A 258 16.56 -44.51 22.33
C PRO A 258 17.33 -44.11 23.60
N MET A 259 18.66 -44.08 23.53
CA MET A 259 19.52 -43.66 24.64
C MET A 259 19.35 -42.18 24.95
N VAL A 260 19.39 -41.33 23.91
CA VAL A 260 19.16 -39.89 24.05
C VAL A 260 17.75 -39.59 24.55
N ALA A 261 16.74 -40.29 24.03
CA ALA A 261 15.37 -40.19 24.52
C ALA A 261 15.27 -40.55 26.01
N SER A 262 15.98 -41.58 26.45
CA SER A 262 16.00 -41.95 27.86
C SER A 262 16.77 -40.96 28.74
N ALA A 263 17.73 -40.22 28.19
CA ALA A 263 18.39 -39.12 28.88
C ALA A 263 17.46 -37.90 29.01
N LEU A 264 16.68 -37.57 27.98
CA LEU A 264 15.67 -36.51 28.01
C LEU A 264 14.58 -36.77 29.08
N GLU A 265 14.09 -38.00 29.20
CA GLU A 265 13.09 -38.32 30.24
C GLU A 265 13.68 -38.15 31.66
N ARG A 266 14.95 -38.52 31.86
CA ARG A 266 15.66 -38.30 33.14
C ARG A 266 15.94 -36.83 33.43
N ALA A 267 16.11 -36.02 32.38
CA ALA A 267 16.22 -34.57 32.48
C ALA A 267 14.88 -33.87 32.80
N GLY A 268 13.76 -34.61 32.86
CA GLY A 268 12.44 -34.10 33.23
C GLY A 268 11.57 -33.66 32.05
N CYS A 269 11.88 -34.08 30.82
CA CYS A 269 11.09 -33.70 29.65
C CYS A 269 9.65 -34.25 29.70
N SER A 270 8.65 -33.40 29.43
CA SER A 270 7.21 -33.72 29.59
C SER A 270 6.69 -34.81 28.64
N GLY A 271 7.32 -34.99 27.48
CA GLY A 271 7.00 -36.04 26.52
C GLY A 271 8.17 -36.33 25.59
N VAL A 272 8.56 -37.59 25.48
CA VAL A 272 9.72 -37.99 24.67
C VAL A 272 9.35 -39.08 23.68
N TYR A 273 9.66 -38.83 22.41
CA TYR A 273 9.39 -39.71 21.28
C TYR A 273 10.69 -40.04 20.54
N VAL A 274 10.71 -41.16 19.82
CA VAL A 274 11.81 -41.56 18.93
C VAL A 274 11.26 -41.74 17.52
N LEU A 275 11.94 -41.19 16.51
CA LEU A 275 11.61 -41.44 15.11
C LEU A 275 11.78 -42.92 14.80
N LYS A 276 10.67 -43.58 14.45
CA LYS A 276 10.68 -44.98 14.04
C LYS A 276 11.59 -45.14 12.81
N ASP A 277 12.57 -46.02 12.94
CA ASP A 277 13.58 -46.34 11.93
C ASP A 277 14.51 -45.16 11.55
N GLY A 278 14.54 -44.10 12.36
CA GLY A 278 15.47 -42.98 12.25
C GLY A 278 15.46 -42.26 10.90
N MET A 279 16.58 -41.63 10.56
CA MET A 279 16.77 -40.92 9.28
C MET A 279 16.66 -41.82 8.07
N CYS A 280 16.86 -43.15 8.22
CA CYS A 280 16.58 -44.10 7.14
C CYS A 280 15.13 -43.95 6.67
N ALA A 281 14.13 -43.88 7.58
CA ALA A 281 12.73 -43.69 7.21
C ALA A 281 12.43 -42.34 6.55
N TRP A 282 13.13 -41.28 6.95
CA TRP A 282 12.99 -39.94 6.36
C TRP A 282 13.64 -39.83 4.96
N CYS A 283 14.62 -40.69 4.66
CA CYS A 283 15.43 -40.64 3.43
C CYS A 283 15.15 -41.77 2.42
N THR A 284 14.17 -42.65 2.63
CA THR A 284 13.94 -43.83 1.76
C THR A 284 13.65 -43.50 0.29
N ALA A 285 13.74 -44.50 -0.61
CA ALA A 285 13.33 -44.38 -2.01
C ALA A 285 11.81 -44.04 -2.18
N GLN A 286 10.96 -44.34 -1.19
CA GLN A 286 9.58 -43.83 -1.11
C GLN A 286 9.50 -42.43 -0.46
N GLY A 287 10.56 -42.01 0.23
CA GLY A 287 10.78 -40.73 0.90
C GLY A 287 11.63 -39.74 0.12
N SER A 288 11.75 -39.90 -1.21
CA SER A 288 12.12 -38.79 -2.10
C SER A 288 11.16 -37.59 -1.97
N SER A 289 10.08 -37.73 -1.18
CA SER A 289 9.11 -36.68 -0.87
C SER A 289 9.47 -35.79 0.31
N TYR A 290 10.14 -36.26 1.37
CA TYR A 290 10.29 -35.47 2.60
C TYR A 290 11.28 -34.31 2.44
N PRO A 291 11.04 -33.13 3.02
CA PRO A 291 11.96 -32.00 2.91
C PRO A 291 13.23 -32.21 3.73
N MET A 292 14.33 -31.59 3.30
CA MET A 292 15.64 -31.61 3.97
C MET A 292 16.16 -30.18 4.15
N SER A 293 16.84 -29.94 5.27
CA SER A 293 17.58 -28.71 5.54
C SER A 293 19.09 -28.95 5.50
N LEU A 294 19.83 -27.96 5.00
CA LEU A 294 21.29 -27.93 5.00
C LEU A 294 21.74 -26.67 5.74
N GLU A 295 22.59 -26.84 6.75
CA GLU A 295 23.07 -25.73 7.59
C GLU A 295 23.87 -24.70 6.78
N ASN A 296 24.57 -25.17 5.73
CA ASN A 296 25.38 -24.34 4.83
C ASN A 296 24.76 -24.13 3.44
N ALA A 297 23.43 -24.23 3.29
CA ALA A 297 22.78 -24.00 2.01
C ALA A 297 23.12 -22.60 1.48
N SER A 298 23.96 -22.56 0.45
CA SER A 298 24.42 -21.32 -0.19
C SER A 298 23.25 -20.38 -0.47
N PRO A 299 23.36 -19.07 -0.20
CA PRO A 299 22.37 -18.08 -0.63
C PRO A 299 22.20 -18.03 -2.16
N HIS A 300 23.05 -18.75 -2.90
CA HIS A 300 23.00 -18.94 -4.34
C HIS A 300 22.46 -20.31 -4.78
N ALA A 301 21.69 -21.02 -3.95
CA ALA A 301 20.81 -22.09 -4.45
C ALA A 301 19.82 -21.45 -5.43
N SER A 302 20.26 -21.39 -6.68
CA SER A 302 19.61 -20.81 -7.83
C SER A 302 18.23 -21.44 -8.01
N HIS A 303 17.22 -20.57 -8.13
CA HIS A 303 15.82 -20.84 -8.48
C HIS A 303 14.89 -21.20 -7.32
N ASN A 304 14.34 -20.17 -6.67
CA ASN A 304 13.10 -20.32 -5.90
C ASN A 304 12.07 -19.27 -6.34
N GLU A 305 11.82 -19.23 -7.65
CA GLU A 305 10.82 -18.35 -8.25
C GLU A 305 9.39 -18.63 -7.72
N LYS A 306 9.15 -19.83 -7.13
CA LYS A 306 7.88 -20.31 -6.58
C LYS A 306 7.80 -20.30 -5.05
N ARG A 307 8.27 -19.23 -4.40
CA ARG A 307 8.10 -19.04 -2.96
C ARG A 307 7.45 -17.72 -2.66
N LEU A 308 6.34 -17.76 -1.92
CA LEU A 308 5.54 -16.59 -1.59
C LEU A 308 5.28 -16.51 -0.08
N ILE A 309 5.50 -15.32 0.50
CA ILE A 309 5.02 -14.99 1.83
C ILE A 309 3.98 -13.88 1.71
N VAL A 310 2.82 -14.07 2.32
CA VAL A 310 1.85 -13.00 2.56
C VAL A 310 2.03 -12.48 3.97
N TRP A 311 2.36 -11.20 4.09
CA TRP A 311 2.34 -10.43 5.33
C TRP A 311 1.02 -9.70 5.44
N ALA A 312 0.14 -10.18 6.30
CA ALA A 312 -1.21 -9.68 6.42
C ALA A 312 -1.37 -8.81 7.67
N VAL A 313 -1.95 -7.62 7.52
CA VAL A 313 -2.50 -6.91 8.68
C VAL A 313 -3.65 -7.72 9.27
N THR A 314 -3.90 -7.59 10.57
CA THR A 314 -4.93 -8.37 11.26
C THR A 314 -6.31 -8.08 10.65
N ARG A 315 -7.08 -9.14 10.37
CA ARG A 315 -8.42 -9.08 9.74
C ARG A 315 -8.50 -8.48 8.33
N SER A 316 -7.45 -8.67 7.54
CA SER A 316 -7.36 -8.33 6.10
C SER A 316 -7.87 -9.40 5.13
N ARG A 317 -8.75 -10.32 5.55
CA ARG A 317 -9.23 -11.44 4.71
C ARG A 317 -8.14 -12.41 4.24
N SER A 318 -6.95 -12.38 4.84
CA SER A 318 -5.81 -13.24 4.50
C SER A 318 -6.11 -14.73 4.57
N THR A 319 -6.99 -15.19 5.47
CA THR A 319 -7.43 -16.58 5.54
C THR A 319 -8.23 -17.02 4.30
N ALA A 320 -8.99 -16.11 3.68
CA ALA A 320 -9.67 -16.40 2.41
C ALA A 320 -8.66 -16.50 1.25
N LEU A 321 -7.62 -15.67 1.26
CA LEU A 321 -6.51 -15.77 0.30
C LEU A 321 -5.73 -17.08 0.47
N GLU A 322 -5.43 -17.49 1.70
CA GLU A 322 -4.84 -18.80 2.00
C GLU A 322 -5.73 -19.94 1.48
N ARG A 323 -7.04 -19.85 1.69
CA ARG A 323 -8.01 -20.84 1.19
C ARG A 323 -7.98 -20.93 -0.33
N SER A 324 -7.91 -19.79 -1.02
CA SER A 324 -7.75 -19.71 -2.47
C SER A 324 -6.45 -20.39 -2.92
N LEU A 325 -5.32 -20.04 -2.30
CA LEU A 325 -4.01 -20.61 -2.63
C LEU A 325 -3.94 -22.12 -2.39
N SER A 326 -4.64 -22.63 -1.36
CA SER A 326 -4.74 -24.07 -1.11
C SER A 326 -5.40 -24.89 -2.24
N LYS A 327 -6.03 -24.23 -3.21
CA LYS A 327 -6.64 -24.88 -4.38
C LYS A 327 -5.68 -25.02 -5.56
N HIS A 328 -4.56 -24.31 -5.57
CA HIS A 328 -3.56 -24.45 -6.61
C HIS A 328 -2.89 -25.82 -6.50
N SER A 329 -2.81 -26.55 -7.62
CA SER A 329 -2.37 -27.96 -7.64
C SER A 329 -0.95 -28.18 -7.12
N GLU A 330 -0.05 -27.24 -7.37
CA GLU A 330 1.35 -27.27 -6.91
C GLU A 330 1.57 -26.69 -5.51
N SER A 331 0.52 -26.17 -4.83
CA SER A 331 0.72 -25.40 -3.60
C SER A 331 0.97 -26.27 -2.38
N MET A 332 1.91 -25.79 -1.56
CA MET A 332 2.09 -26.19 -0.19
C MET A 332 1.91 -24.95 0.70
N VAL A 333 0.91 -25.03 1.57
CA VAL A 333 0.39 -23.90 2.36
C VAL A 333 0.80 -24.05 3.81
N MET A 334 1.40 -23.01 4.36
CA MET A 334 1.75 -22.86 5.77
C MET A 334 0.91 -21.72 6.38
N HIS A 335 0.42 -21.94 7.61
CA HIS A 335 -0.47 -21.02 8.31
C HIS A 335 0.21 -20.52 9.58
N GLU A 336 0.61 -19.24 9.58
CA GLU A 336 1.08 -18.48 10.74
C GLU A 336 2.16 -19.21 11.56
N LEU A 337 3.26 -19.58 10.90
CA LEU A 337 4.34 -20.30 11.56
C LEU A 337 5.09 -19.41 12.56
N LEU A 338 5.05 -18.09 12.39
CA LEU A 338 5.84 -17.13 13.16
C LEU A 338 5.12 -16.54 14.39
N THR A 339 3.79 -16.63 14.46
CA THR A 339 2.98 -16.04 15.55
C THR A 339 3.40 -16.53 16.93
N GLU A 340 3.39 -17.85 17.14
CA GLU A 340 3.70 -18.45 18.44
C GLU A 340 5.15 -18.24 18.89
N PRO A 341 6.19 -18.51 18.06
CA PRO A 341 7.57 -18.28 18.47
C PRO A 341 7.87 -16.80 18.71
N TYR A 342 7.29 -15.88 17.91
CA TYR A 342 7.47 -14.45 18.14
C TYR A 342 6.94 -14.03 19.51
N LEU A 343 5.72 -14.47 19.85
CA LEU A 343 5.13 -14.16 21.15
C LEU A 343 5.89 -14.82 22.29
N LYS A 344 6.39 -16.06 22.13
CA LYS A 344 7.23 -16.72 23.14
C LYS A 344 8.47 -15.89 23.47
N GLU A 345 9.12 -15.33 22.45
CA GLU A 345 10.39 -14.60 22.58
C GLU A 345 10.20 -13.13 23.00
N ASN A 346 9.14 -12.46 22.52
CA ASN A 346 8.96 -11.01 22.65
C ASN A 346 7.77 -10.58 23.52
N ASN A 347 6.76 -11.43 23.70
CA ASN A 347 5.57 -11.11 24.51
C ASN A 347 5.05 -12.34 25.29
N PRO A 348 5.76 -12.76 26.36
CA PRO A 348 5.42 -13.96 27.14
C PRO A 348 4.00 -13.93 27.73
N THR A 349 3.45 -12.74 28.00
CA THR A 349 2.09 -12.56 28.52
C THR A 349 1.04 -12.98 27.49
N ASN A 350 1.15 -12.52 26.24
CA ASN A 350 0.22 -12.93 25.18
C ASN A 350 0.47 -14.39 24.75
N TYR A 351 1.72 -14.85 24.78
CA TYR A 351 2.05 -16.26 24.58
C TYR A 351 1.33 -17.18 25.57
N ALA A 352 1.31 -16.84 26.87
CA ALA A 352 0.62 -17.62 27.88
C ALA A 352 -0.90 -17.76 27.62
N LYS A 353 -1.54 -16.71 27.07
CA LYS A 353 -2.97 -16.75 26.69
C LYS A 353 -3.22 -17.74 25.55
N ILE A 354 -2.36 -17.72 24.52
CA ILE A 354 -2.45 -18.67 23.40
C ILE A 354 -2.26 -20.10 23.90
N VAL A 355 -1.25 -20.36 24.72
CA VAL A 355 -0.99 -21.69 25.29
C VAL A 355 -2.18 -22.17 26.12
N SER A 356 -2.81 -21.29 26.90
CA SER A 356 -4.03 -21.61 27.68
C SER A 356 -5.20 -22.03 26.76
N GLY A 357 -5.52 -21.20 25.76
CA GLY A 357 -6.62 -21.50 24.83
C GLY A 357 -6.36 -22.77 23.99
N GLN A 358 -5.12 -22.99 23.56
CA GLN A 358 -4.72 -24.23 22.89
C GLN A 358 -4.87 -25.45 23.82
N SER A 359 -4.52 -25.32 25.11
CA SER A 359 -4.64 -26.41 26.08
C SER A 359 -6.10 -26.83 26.31
N GLU A 360 -7.04 -25.90 26.35
CA GLU A 360 -8.49 -26.19 26.41
C GLU A 360 -8.97 -27.00 25.19
N GLN A 361 -8.36 -26.76 24.03
CA GLN A 361 -8.61 -27.48 22.78
C GLN A 361 -7.77 -28.76 22.63
N GLN A 362 -7.02 -29.18 23.67
CA GLN A 362 -6.10 -30.31 23.66
C GLN A 362 -5.00 -30.21 22.59
N LEU A 363 -4.59 -28.99 22.27
CA LEU A 363 -3.51 -28.67 21.33
C LEU A 363 -2.25 -28.33 22.13
N ALA A 364 -1.17 -29.08 21.94
CA ALA A 364 0.11 -28.82 22.60
C ALA A 364 0.92 -27.75 21.84
N SER A 365 1.44 -26.74 22.53
CA SER A 365 2.38 -25.78 21.93
C SER A 365 3.67 -26.46 21.48
N SER A 366 4.32 -25.89 20.46
CA SER A 366 5.53 -26.43 19.86
C SER A 366 6.78 -26.26 20.70
N GLY A 367 6.85 -25.17 21.48
CA GLY A 367 8.09 -24.69 22.11
C GLY A 367 9.19 -24.25 21.14
N CYS A 368 8.97 -24.30 19.82
CA CYS A 368 9.98 -23.95 18.82
C CYS A 368 10.35 -22.46 18.85
N SER A 369 11.59 -22.15 18.48
CA SER A 369 12.07 -20.77 18.35
C SER A 369 11.77 -20.16 16.98
N TYR A 370 11.82 -18.84 16.88
CA TYR A 370 11.60 -18.09 15.64
C TYR A 370 12.60 -18.50 14.56
N ALA A 371 13.87 -18.58 14.91
CA ALA A 371 14.93 -19.09 14.03
C ALA A 371 14.65 -20.50 13.48
N THR A 372 14.02 -21.38 14.27
CA THR A 372 13.62 -22.72 13.83
C THR A 372 12.59 -22.63 12.70
N MET A 373 11.63 -21.72 12.81
CA MET A 373 10.59 -21.56 11.79
C MET A 373 11.11 -20.89 10.52
N LEU A 374 12.07 -19.98 10.62
CA LEU A 374 12.75 -19.42 9.45
C LEU A 374 13.46 -20.49 8.61
N GLU A 375 14.02 -21.51 9.27
CA GLU A 375 14.62 -22.66 8.59
C GLU A 375 13.55 -23.54 7.92
N VAL A 376 12.48 -23.89 8.64
CA VAL A 376 11.34 -24.65 8.10
C VAL A 376 10.74 -23.98 6.87
N MET A 377 10.62 -22.64 6.85
CA MET A 377 10.10 -21.88 5.70
C MET A 377 11.05 -21.89 4.49
N THR A 378 12.36 -22.10 4.71
CA THR A 378 13.37 -22.12 3.64
C THR A 378 13.73 -23.52 3.15
N ALA A 379 13.27 -24.57 3.84
CA ALA A 379 13.45 -25.96 3.41
C ALA A 379 12.90 -26.22 2.00
N ASP A 380 13.47 -27.20 1.30
CA ASP A 380 13.01 -27.61 -0.03
C ASP A 380 11.90 -28.65 0.05
N TYR A 381 10.71 -28.27 -0.43
CA TYR A 381 9.52 -29.12 -0.45
C TYR A 381 9.16 -29.61 -1.86
N SER A 382 9.96 -29.30 -2.88
CA SER A 382 9.71 -29.72 -4.27
C SER A 382 9.55 -31.24 -4.40
N ALA A 383 10.33 -31.97 -3.60
CA ALA A 383 10.23 -33.39 -3.32
C ALA A 383 8.78 -33.90 -3.09
N GLN A 384 7.92 -33.14 -2.42
CA GLN A 384 6.52 -33.50 -2.13
C GLN A 384 5.59 -33.47 -3.36
N GLY A 385 6.10 -33.11 -4.54
CA GLY A 385 5.29 -32.89 -5.74
C GLY A 385 4.48 -31.60 -5.68
N ARG A 386 4.77 -30.71 -4.73
CA ARG A 386 4.13 -29.41 -4.50
C ARG A 386 5.19 -28.30 -4.43
N PRO A 387 5.77 -27.91 -5.58
CA PRO A 387 6.92 -26.99 -5.62
C PRO A 387 6.57 -25.54 -5.29
N PHE A 388 5.30 -25.16 -5.19
CA PHE A 388 4.90 -23.80 -4.84
C PHE A 388 4.74 -23.64 -3.33
N PHE A 389 5.73 -23.06 -2.67
CA PHE A 389 5.68 -22.76 -1.24
C PHE A 389 4.91 -21.46 -1.00
N PHE A 390 3.94 -21.52 -0.09
CA PHE A 390 3.19 -20.36 0.38
C PHE A 390 3.12 -20.34 1.91
N SER A 391 3.46 -19.21 2.54
CA SER A 391 3.17 -18.96 3.96
C SER A 391 2.31 -17.73 4.13
N LYS A 392 1.23 -17.87 4.90
CA LYS A 392 0.43 -16.76 5.40
C LYS A 392 0.95 -16.39 6.79
N GLU A 393 1.44 -15.17 6.96
CA GLU A 393 1.91 -14.63 8.24
C GLU A 393 1.16 -13.33 8.57
N LEU A 394 1.14 -12.96 9.85
CA LEU A 394 0.67 -11.64 10.28
C LEU A 394 1.85 -10.66 10.34
N SER A 395 1.63 -9.42 9.89
CA SER A 395 2.70 -8.42 9.81
C SER A 395 3.24 -8.01 11.19
N CYS A 396 2.41 -8.02 12.24
CA CYS A 396 2.81 -7.69 13.61
C CYS A 396 3.84 -8.65 14.23
N TYR A 397 4.09 -9.82 13.62
CA TYR A 397 5.07 -10.79 14.10
C TYR A 397 6.31 -10.89 13.20
N PHE A 398 6.52 -9.87 12.36
CA PHE A 398 7.72 -9.72 11.54
C PHE A 398 8.90 -9.22 12.38
N ASP A 399 10.05 -9.90 12.28
CA ASP A 399 11.25 -9.58 13.07
C ASP A 399 12.49 -9.38 12.18
N LEU A 400 12.82 -8.12 11.91
CA LEU A 400 14.01 -7.73 11.14
C LEU A 400 15.33 -8.10 11.82
N THR A 401 15.34 -8.34 13.14
CA THR A 401 16.57 -8.72 13.84
C THR A 401 17.00 -10.15 13.49
N GLN A 402 16.03 -11.02 13.18
CA GLN A 402 16.26 -12.41 12.80
C GLN A 402 16.18 -12.62 11.28
N MET A 403 15.43 -11.78 10.56
CA MET A 403 15.19 -11.89 9.11
C MET A 403 16.12 -10.98 8.29
N ASN A 404 17.35 -11.44 8.05
CA ASN A 404 18.32 -10.66 7.27
C ASN A 404 17.97 -10.56 5.76
N SER A 405 18.61 -9.63 5.06
CA SER A 405 18.35 -9.35 3.64
C SER A 405 18.57 -10.55 2.72
N SER A 406 19.49 -11.46 3.06
CA SER A 406 19.75 -12.67 2.27
C SER A 406 18.64 -13.71 2.43
N TRP A 407 17.98 -13.76 3.59
CA TRP A 407 16.83 -14.60 3.85
C TRP A 407 15.59 -14.06 3.12
N LEU A 408 15.32 -12.75 3.26
CA LEU A 408 14.15 -12.10 2.63
C LEU A 408 14.15 -12.28 1.10
N LYS A 409 15.32 -12.11 0.46
CA LYS A 409 15.48 -12.30 -1.00
C LYS A 409 15.17 -13.71 -1.52
N ARG A 410 14.97 -14.70 -0.64
CA ARG A 410 14.55 -16.07 -1.03
C ARG A 410 13.07 -16.17 -1.37
N PHE A 411 12.28 -15.14 -1.08
CA PHE A 411 10.83 -15.12 -1.27
C PHE A 411 10.41 -13.97 -2.17
N SER A 412 9.27 -14.16 -2.85
CA SER A 412 8.44 -13.04 -3.27
C SER A 412 7.48 -12.71 -2.12
N HIS A 413 7.19 -11.43 -1.94
CA HIS A 413 6.40 -10.96 -0.82
C HIS A 413 5.11 -10.29 -1.30
N VAL A 414 4.03 -10.58 -0.59
CA VAL A 414 2.78 -9.83 -0.69
C VAL A 414 2.53 -9.17 0.65
N VAL A 415 2.25 -7.87 0.67
CA VAL A 415 1.76 -7.18 1.86
C VAL A 415 0.28 -6.94 1.67
N LEU A 416 -0.53 -7.63 2.46
CA LEU A 416 -1.99 -7.59 2.38
C LEU A 416 -2.54 -6.63 3.43
N ILE A 417 -3.07 -5.52 2.95
CA ILE A 417 -3.68 -4.46 3.76
C ILE A 417 -5.19 -4.44 3.60
N ARG A 418 -5.86 -3.69 4.48
CA ARG A 418 -7.30 -3.39 4.41
C ARG A 418 -7.53 -2.08 5.14
N ARG A 419 -8.54 -1.29 4.76
CA ARG A 419 -8.88 -0.06 5.48
C ARG A 419 -8.89 -0.27 7.01
N PRO A 420 -8.15 0.54 7.80
CA PRO A 420 -8.01 0.35 9.24
C PRO A 420 -9.34 0.26 10.00
N GLU A 421 -10.32 1.11 9.65
CA GLU A 421 -11.66 1.08 10.24
C GLU A 421 -12.32 -0.29 10.08
N HIS A 422 -12.33 -0.84 8.86
CA HIS A 422 -12.91 -2.14 8.56
C HIS A 422 -12.15 -3.30 9.22
N ALA A 423 -10.81 -3.20 9.28
CA ALA A 423 -9.96 -4.22 9.87
C ALA A 423 -10.13 -4.29 11.40
N LEU A 424 -10.07 -3.14 12.07
CA LEU A 424 -10.17 -3.06 13.54
C LEU A 424 -11.59 -3.30 14.05
N GLU A 425 -12.63 -2.83 13.35
CA GLU A 425 -14.01 -3.20 13.71
C GLU A 425 -14.22 -4.71 13.57
N SER A 426 -13.68 -5.34 12.53
CA SER A 426 -13.71 -6.79 12.35
C SER A 426 -12.90 -7.54 13.41
N PHE A 427 -11.81 -6.95 13.92
CA PHE A 427 -10.99 -7.53 14.98
C PHE A 427 -11.75 -7.52 16.30
N TYR A 428 -12.30 -6.36 16.66
CA TYR A 428 -13.13 -6.20 17.83
C TYR A 428 -14.42 -7.05 17.78
N ARG A 429 -15.03 -7.20 16.59
CA ARG A 429 -16.20 -8.07 16.43
C ARG A 429 -15.91 -9.51 16.82
N VAL A 430 -14.82 -10.08 16.33
CA VAL A 430 -14.48 -11.48 16.62
C VAL A 430 -14.16 -11.67 18.10
N SER A 431 -13.58 -10.67 18.76
CA SER A 431 -13.31 -10.71 20.20
C SER A 431 -14.56 -10.63 21.09
N ILE A 432 -15.76 -10.41 20.52
CA ILE A 432 -17.01 -10.37 21.29
C ILE A 432 -18.04 -11.40 20.81
N GLU A 433 -17.97 -11.83 19.55
CA GLU A 433 -18.91 -12.80 18.96
C GLU A 433 -18.43 -14.27 19.10
N SER A 434 -17.18 -14.51 19.51
CA SER A 434 -16.65 -15.88 19.65
C SER A 434 -17.41 -16.66 20.75
N PRO A 435 -18.01 -17.83 20.44
CA PRO A 435 -18.80 -18.63 21.38
C PRO A 435 -17.95 -19.34 22.46
N GLU A 436 -16.63 -19.41 22.25
CA GLU A 436 -15.63 -19.79 23.25
C GLU A 436 -14.95 -18.48 23.67
N GLU A 437 -14.91 -18.16 24.98
CA GLU A 437 -14.57 -16.88 25.64
C GLU A 437 -13.25 -16.18 25.18
N SER A 438 -13.14 -15.76 23.93
CA SER A 438 -12.02 -14.97 23.45
C SER A 438 -12.37 -13.49 23.52
N THR A 439 -12.27 -12.89 24.71
CA THR A 439 -12.37 -11.43 24.94
C THR A 439 -11.14 -10.65 24.43
N TYR A 440 -10.38 -11.23 23.50
CA TYR A 440 -9.05 -10.78 23.15
C TYR A 440 -9.08 -9.76 22.00
N PHE A 441 -8.91 -8.49 22.35
CA PHE A 441 -8.66 -7.40 21.41
C PHE A 441 -7.42 -6.64 21.90
N ASP A 442 -6.39 -6.60 21.06
CA ASP A 442 -5.18 -5.82 21.30
C ASP A 442 -4.87 -4.97 20.06
N PRO A 443 -5.15 -3.66 20.07
CA PRO A 443 -4.95 -2.82 18.89
C PRO A 443 -3.48 -2.67 18.50
N SER A 444 -2.52 -3.03 19.37
CA SER A 444 -1.11 -3.09 19.00
C SER A 444 -0.81 -4.20 17.99
N GLU A 445 -1.65 -5.24 17.92
CA GLU A 445 -1.51 -6.34 16.97
C GLU A 445 -2.24 -6.08 15.64
N ALA A 446 -2.61 -4.84 15.35
CA ALA A 446 -3.25 -4.46 14.08
C ALA A 446 -2.34 -4.70 12.86
N GLY A 447 -1.02 -4.48 13.01
CA GLY A 447 -0.02 -4.84 12.02
C GLY A 447 0.28 -3.79 10.94
N PHE A 448 -0.31 -2.59 10.98
CA PHE A 448 -0.13 -1.57 9.92
C PHE A 448 1.23 -0.89 9.96
N VAL A 449 1.75 -0.61 11.16
CA VAL A 449 3.09 -0.02 11.34
C VAL A 449 4.14 -1.00 10.81
N GLU A 450 3.98 -2.28 11.11
CA GLU A 450 4.85 -3.34 10.65
C GLU A 450 4.69 -3.60 9.16
N ALA A 451 3.48 -3.54 8.60
CA ALA A 451 3.26 -3.62 7.16
C ALA A 451 4.03 -2.52 6.41
N PHE A 452 4.01 -1.28 6.92
CA PHE A 452 4.84 -0.20 6.39
C PHE A 452 6.34 -0.52 6.50
N GLY A 453 6.79 -0.96 7.68
CA GLY A 453 8.19 -1.34 7.93
C GLY A 453 8.68 -2.47 7.02
N ILE A 454 7.83 -3.47 6.75
CA ILE A 454 8.10 -4.57 5.83
C ILE A 454 8.29 -4.04 4.41
N VAL A 455 7.36 -3.23 3.90
CA VAL A 455 7.48 -2.66 2.54
C VAL A 455 8.75 -1.81 2.43
N ASN A 456 9.03 -0.98 3.44
CA ASN A 456 10.23 -0.14 3.47
C ASN A 456 11.51 -0.99 3.43
N ALA A 457 11.62 -2.00 4.31
CA ALA A 457 12.77 -2.88 4.39
C ALA A 457 12.99 -3.68 3.09
N LEU A 458 11.93 -4.22 2.50
CA LEU A 458 11.98 -4.98 1.25
C LEU A 458 12.42 -4.11 0.07
N LYS A 459 11.94 -2.85 0.01
CA LYS A 459 12.35 -1.89 -1.03
C LYS A 459 13.81 -1.49 -0.92
N ARG A 460 14.30 -1.20 0.29
CA ARG A 460 15.72 -0.85 0.53
C ARG A 460 16.68 -1.95 0.09
N ILE A 461 16.26 -3.21 0.14
CA ILE A 461 17.09 -4.35 -0.31
C ILE A 461 16.78 -4.79 -1.75
N ASN A 462 15.85 -4.12 -2.45
CA ASN A 462 15.35 -4.48 -3.78
C ASN A 462 14.83 -5.93 -3.86
N ALA A 463 13.99 -6.32 -2.89
CA ALA A 463 13.26 -7.59 -2.89
C ALA A 463 11.94 -7.46 -3.67
N LYS A 464 11.42 -8.58 -4.17
CA LYS A 464 10.14 -8.63 -4.88
C LYS A 464 9.00 -8.45 -3.87
N VAL A 465 8.29 -7.33 -3.94
CA VAL A 465 7.13 -7.03 -3.08
C VAL A 465 5.95 -6.52 -3.91
N MET A 466 4.75 -6.99 -3.58
CA MET A 466 3.47 -6.52 -4.12
C MET A 466 2.57 -6.12 -2.96
N VAL A 467 1.88 -4.99 -3.07
CA VAL A 467 0.86 -4.58 -2.09
C VAL A 467 -0.52 -4.87 -2.66
N ILE A 468 -1.39 -5.46 -1.83
CA ILE A 468 -2.77 -5.80 -2.17
C ILE A 468 -3.68 -5.22 -1.09
N ASP A 469 -4.73 -4.51 -1.48
CA ASP A 469 -5.85 -4.19 -0.59
C ASP A 469 -6.93 -5.27 -0.67
N ALA A 470 -7.31 -5.79 0.49
CA ALA A 470 -8.23 -6.92 0.60
C ALA A 470 -9.65 -6.60 0.11
N ASP A 471 -10.11 -5.35 0.23
CA ASP A 471 -11.44 -4.93 -0.18
C ASP A 471 -11.41 -4.43 -1.64
N ALA A 472 -10.45 -3.58 -1.99
CA ALA A 472 -10.38 -2.93 -3.30
C ALA A 472 -9.78 -3.82 -4.41
N ASP A 473 -8.93 -4.79 -4.06
CA ASP A 473 -8.30 -5.69 -5.04
C ASP A 473 -8.89 -7.10 -4.94
N LEU A 474 -8.68 -7.81 -3.82
CA LEU A 474 -9.11 -9.21 -3.71
C LEU A 474 -10.62 -9.40 -3.81
N LEU A 475 -11.41 -8.53 -3.16
CA LEU A 475 -12.86 -8.67 -3.17
C LEU A 475 -13.49 -8.11 -4.44
N ALA A 476 -13.04 -6.94 -4.91
CA ALA A 476 -13.64 -6.28 -6.07
C ALA A 476 -13.18 -6.88 -7.42
N ARG A 477 -11.96 -7.42 -7.49
CA ARG A 477 -11.32 -7.91 -8.72
C ARG A 477 -10.57 -9.26 -8.54
N PRO A 478 -11.18 -10.27 -7.90
CA PRO A 478 -10.48 -11.47 -7.43
C PRO A 478 -9.65 -12.18 -8.51
N GLU A 479 -10.19 -12.36 -9.72
CA GLU A 479 -9.48 -13.04 -10.80
C GLU A 479 -8.19 -12.31 -11.23
N ALA A 480 -8.29 -11.00 -11.47
CA ALA A 480 -7.14 -10.19 -11.91
C ALA A 480 -6.06 -10.14 -10.82
N THR A 481 -6.45 -9.92 -9.56
CA THR A 481 -5.51 -9.91 -8.43
C THR A 481 -4.82 -11.27 -8.25
N MET A 482 -5.54 -12.38 -8.41
CA MET A 482 -4.92 -13.71 -8.33
C MET A 482 -3.99 -14.00 -9.51
N GLN A 483 -4.28 -13.52 -10.72
CA GLN A 483 -3.37 -13.61 -11.87
C GLN A 483 -2.07 -12.83 -11.63
N GLU A 484 -2.16 -11.61 -11.09
CA GLU A 484 -1.01 -10.78 -10.71
C GLU A 484 -0.15 -11.47 -9.64
N LEU A 485 -0.79 -12.04 -8.61
CA LEU A 485 -0.11 -12.79 -7.54
C LEU A 485 0.58 -14.05 -8.08
N CYS A 486 -0.09 -14.84 -8.93
CA CYS A 486 0.50 -16.01 -9.58
C CYS A 486 1.71 -15.63 -10.44
N LYS A 487 1.64 -14.51 -11.17
CA LYS A 487 2.76 -13.96 -11.94
C LYS A 487 3.94 -13.57 -11.05
N LEU A 488 3.70 -12.90 -9.93
CA LEU A 488 4.73 -12.57 -8.94
C LEU A 488 5.42 -13.83 -8.42
N ALA A 489 4.62 -14.85 -8.07
CA ALA A 489 5.08 -16.13 -7.56
C ALA A 489 5.55 -17.11 -8.65
N SER A 490 5.63 -16.68 -9.91
CA SER A 490 6.09 -17.49 -11.05
C SER A 490 5.40 -18.87 -11.15
N VAL A 491 4.09 -18.88 -10.90
CA VAL A 491 3.20 -20.05 -11.03
C VAL A 491 2.07 -19.76 -11.98
N ASN A 492 1.42 -20.81 -12.47
CA ASN A 492 0.25 -20.65 -13.34
C ASN A 492 -0.96 -20.23 -12.53
N PHE A 493 -1.80 -19.37 -13.09
CA PHE A 493 -3.12 -19.13 -12.53
C PHE A 493 -4.04 -20.33 -12.82
N GLU A 494 -4.75 -20.80 -11.79
CA GLU A 494 -5.78 -21.84 -11.94
C GLU A 494 -7.15 -21.28 -11.51
N SER A 495 -8.19 -21.47 -12.33
CA SER A 495 -9.54 -21.02 -12.00
C SER A 495 -10.13 -21.68 -10.74
N SER A 496 -9.58 -22.83 -10.34
CA SER A 496 -9.88 -23.51 -9.06
C SER A 496 -9.58 -22.63 -7.84
N MET A 497 -8.70 -21.63 -7.98
CA MET A 497 -8.33 -20.71 -6.93
C MET A 497 -9.44 -19.70 -6.60
N LEU A 498 -10.47 -19.54 -7.44
CA LEU A 498 -11.55 -18.58 -7.20
C LEU A 498 -12.77 -19.20 -6.52
N HIS A 499 -12.88 -20.52 -6.53
CA HIS A 499 -14.06 -21.24 -6.07
C HIS A 499 -13.71 -22.48 -5.25
N TRP A 500 -14.34 -22.65 -4.10
CA TRP A 500 -14.12 -23.80 -3.24
C TRP A 500 -15.37 -24.23 -2.47
N LYS A 501 -15.33 -25.46 -1.95
CA LYS A 501 -16.35 -25.94 -1.02
C LYS A 501 -16.10 -25.38 0.38
N PRO A 502 -17.12 -25.07 1.18
CA PRO A 502 -16.95 -24.71 2.59
C PRO A 502 -16.32 -25.89 3.35
N ALA A 503 -15.24 -25.62 4.10
CA ALA A 503 -14.63 -26.55 5.05
C ALA A 503 -13.54 -25.83 5.85
N GLU A 504 -13.42 -26.14 7.14
CA GLU A 504 -12.26 -25.77 7.96
C GLU A 504 -11.01 -26.54 7.49
N LEU A 505 -9.86 -25.86 7.37
CA LEU A 505 -8.59 -26.52 7.07
C LEU A 505 -7.95 -27.04 8.36
N SER A 506 -7.24 -28.16 8.29
CA SER A 506 -6.52 -28.73 9.44
C SER A 506 -5.44 -27.79 9.99
N THR A 507 -4.91 -26.89 9.16
CA THR A 507 -3.95 -25.85 9.55
C THR A 507 -4.57 -24.75 10.41
N TRP A 508 -5.90 -24.55 10.36
CA TRP A 508 -6.60 -23.49 11.10
C TRP A 508 -6.96 -23.87 12.53
N ILE A 509 -6.77 -25.13 12.90
CA ILE A 509 -7.13 -25.68 14.21
C ILE A 509 -6.46 -24.89 15.35
N LYS A 510 -5.25 -24.35 15.13
CA LYS A 510 -4.50 -23.54 16.10
C LYS A 510 -5.26 -22.29 16.58
N PHE A 511 -6.12 -21.74 15.74
CA PHE A 511 -6.90 -20.52 15.99
C PHE A 511 -8.37 -20.75 15.67
N ARG A 512 -8.90 -21.92 16.05
CA ARG A 512 -10.32 -22.24 15.89
C ARG A 512 -11.19 -21.14 16.50
N GLY A 513 -12.26 -20.76 15.80
CA GLY A 513 -13.14 -19.63 16.14
C GLY A 513 -12.79 -18.30 15.44
N TRP A 514 -11.54 -18.13 14.96
CA TRP A 514 -11.12 -16.90 14.27
C TRP A 514 -11.35 -16.92 12.75
N HIS A 515 -11.57 -18.12 12.19
CA HIS A 515 -11.60 -18.41 10.76
C HIS A 515 -12.97 -18.84 10.23
N ASP A 516 -14.03 -18.68 11.03
CA ASP A 516 -15.39 -19.10 10.72
C ASP A 516 -15.92 -18.61 9.36
N ASP A 517 -15.73 -17.32 9.08
CA ASP A 517 -16.17 -16.72 7.82
C ASP A 517 -15.46 -17.36 6.62
N ALA A 518 -14.15 -17.63 6.74
CA ALA A 518 -13.36 -18.27 5.70
C ALA A 518 -13.74 -19.76 5.53
N ALA A 519 -14.02 -20.47 6.63
CA ALA A 519 -14.46 -21.87 6.60
C ALA A 519 -15.82 -22.04 5.91
N LYS A 520 -16.72 -21.06 6.07
CA LYS A 520 -18.07 -21.04 5.46
C LYS A 520 -18.07 -20.49 4.02
N SER A 521 -16.99 -19.84 3.59
CA SER A 521 -16.89 -19.22 2.27
C SER A 521 -16.82 -20.22 1.11
N THR A 522 -17.19 -19.76 -0.09
CA THR A 522 -17.08 -20.52 -1.36
C THR A 522 -16.24 -19.81 -2.42
N GLY A 523 -15.71 -18.64 -2.10
CA GLY A 523 -14.94 -17.75 -2.97
C GLY A 523 -14.68 -16.42 -2.25
N PHE A 524 -14.15 -15.44 -2.99
CA PHE A 524 -13.98 -14.07 -2.48
C PHE A 524 -15.32 -13.31 -2.50
N THR A 525 -16.09 -13.45 -1.43
CA THR A 525 -17.39 -12.78 -1.26
C THR A 525 -17.46 -12.04 0.06
N ALA A 526 -18.08 -10.86 0.06
CA ALA A 526 -18.35 -10.12 1.29
C ALA A 526 -19.36 -10.88 2.15
N VAL A 527 -19.12 -10.96 3.45
CA VAL A 527 -20.10 -11.47 4.41
C VAL A 527 -20.86 -10.27 4.94
N ASP A 528 -22.18 -10.25 4.70
CA ASP A 528 -23.04 -9.22 5.26
C ASP A 528 -23.25 -9.49 6.76
N LYS A 529 -22.85 -8.54 7.60
CA LYS A 529 -22.98 -8.61 9.06
C LYS A 529 -23.67 -7.35 9.57
N PRO A 530 -24.59 -7.45 10.55
CA PRO A 530 -25.22 -6.27 11.12
C PRO A 530 -24.18 -5.34 11.74
N PRO A 531 -24.33 -4.01 11.66
CA PRO A 531 -23.40 -3.06 12.28
C PRO A 531 -23.20 -3.33 13.77
N LEU A 532 -21.98 -3.20 14.26
CA LEU A 532 -21.73 -3.30 15.70
C LEU A 532 -22.40 -2.13 16.43
N GLN A 533 -23.09 -2.44 17.53
CA GLN A 533 -23.59 -1.42 18.46
C GLN A 533 -22.54 -1.17 19.55
N ASN A 534 -22.32 0.10 19.90
CA ASN A 534 -21.44 0.53 21.00
C ASN A 534 -19.96 0.12 20.81
N VAL A 535 -19.39 0.33 19.63
CA VAL A 535 -17.94 0.15 19.39
C VAL A 535 -17.14 1.09 20.31
N PRO A 536 -16.17 0.57 21.10
CA PRO A 536 -15.34 1.40 21.99
C PRO A 536 -14.54 2.46 21.22
N SER A 537 -14.29 3.62 21.85
CA SER A 537 -13.51 4.70 21.22
C SER A 537 -12.10 4.26 20.83
N GLU A 538 -11.49 3.37 21.62
CA GLU A 538 -10.16 2.79 21.37
C GLU A 538 -10.05 2.15 19.98
N VAL A 539 -11.11 1.53 19.46
CA VAL A 539 -11.12 0.93 18.11
C VAL A 539 -10.99 2.02 17.04
N HIS A 540 -11.73 3.12 17.20
CA HIS A 540 -11.69 4.27 16.28
C HIS A 540 -10.38 5.04 16.39
N GLU A 541 -9.87 5.23 17.61
CA GLU A 541 -8.57 5.87 17.86
C GLU A 541 -7.42 5.05 17.25
N ALA A 542 -7.45 3.72 17.39
CA ALA A 542 -6.51 2.82 16.74
C ALA A 542 -6.62 2.86 15.21
N ALA A 543 -7.83 2.96 14.66
CA ALA A 543 -8.03 3.09 13.21
C ALA A 543 -7.44 4.40 12.67
N ALA A 544 -7.74 5.52 13.33
CA ALA A 544 -7.18 6.83 12.99
C ALA A 544 -5.65 6.84 13.08
N LYS A 545 -5.08 6.22 14.13
CA LYS A 545 -3.62 6.09 14.30
C LYS A 545 -2.96 5.31 13.15
N ASN A 546 -3.62 4.28 12.64
CA ASN A 546 -3.09 3.41 11.58
C ASN A 546 -3.38 3.90 10.16
N GLN A 547 -4.29 4.88 9.99
CA GLN A 547 -4.68 5.43 8.70
C GLN A 547 -3.51 5.96 7.86
N PRO A 548 -2.54 6.73 8.39
CA PRO A 548 -1.42 7.21 7.59
C PRO A 548 -0.50 6.09 7.09
N TYR A 549 -0.30 5.03 7.89
CA TYR A 549 0.49 3.86 7.49
C TYR A 549 -0.21 3.08 6.37
N TYR A 550 -1.53 2.88 6.50
CA TYR A 550 -2.34 2.29 5.45
C TYR A 550 -2.24 3.09 4.15
N GLU A 551 -2.40 4.41 4.19
CA GLU A 551 -2.34 5.26 2.99
C GLU A 551 -0.98 5.14 2.29
N ALA A 552 0.12 5.31 3.05
CA ALA A 552 1.48 5.22 2.52
C ALA A 552 1.76 3.87 1.84
N VAL A 553 1.32 2.76 2.44
CA VAL A 553 1.46 1.42 1.86
C VAL A 553 0.52 1.23 0.66
N SER A 554 -0.72 1.72 0.73
CA SER A 554 -1.71 1.57 -0.34
C SER A 554 -1.31 2.27 -1.65
N TRP A 555 -0.50 3.33 -1.57
CA TRP A 555 0.06 4.00 -2.74
C TRP A 555 1.07 3.15 -3.52
N GLU A 556 1.49 1.98 -3.01
CA GLU A 556 2.32 1.00 -3.74
C GLU A 556 1.51 -0.02 -4.55
N ARG A 557 0.18 0.02 -4.47
CA ARG A 557 -0.69 -0.87 -5.27
C ARG A 557 -0.53 -0.58 -6.76
N SER A 558 -0.66 -1.61 -7.59
CA SER A 558 -0.62 -1.49 -9.06
C SER A 558 -1.63 -0.48 -9.59
N GLU A 559 -2.86 -0.49 -9.06
CA GLU A 559 -3.93 0.45 -9.47
C GLU A 559 -3.62 1.92 -9.13
N SER A 560 -2.79 2.17 -8.12
CA SER A 560 -2.35 3.54 -7.79
C SER A 560 -1.46 4.12 -8.90
N ALA A 561 -0.73 3.26 -9.63
CA ALA A 561 0.08 3.69 -10.77
C ALA A 561 -0.77 4.19 -11.95
N ASP A 562 -1.99 3.65 -12.14
CA ASP A 562 -2.90 4.10 -13.20
C ASP A 562 -3.43 5.52 -12.94
N GLN A 563 -3.51 5.90 -11.65
CA GLN A 563 -3.95 7.21 -11.19
C GLN A 563 -2.85 8.28 -11.19
N TRP A 564 -1.60 7.90 -11.49
CA TRP A 564 -0.44 8.79 -11.53
C TRP A 564 -0.76 10.12 -12.26
N PRO A 565 -0.35 11.30 -11.79
CA PRO A 565 0.48 11.54 -10.62
C PRO A 565 -0.31 11.62 -9.30
N ILE A 566 -1.60 11.29 -9.29
CA ILE A 566 -2.49 11.48 -8.13
C ILE A 566 -2.37 10.29 -7.18
N LEU A 567 -2.03 10.55 -5.91
CA LEU A 567 -2.08 9.56 -4.83
C LEU A 567 -3.27 9.79 -3.88
N ARG A 568 -3.65 11.06 -3.67
CA ARG A 568 -4.83 11.42 -2.88
C ARG A 568 -5.46 12.70 -3.39
N GLN A 569 -6.77 12.69 -3.59
CA GLN A 569 -7.58 13.89 -3.80
C GLN A 569 -8.51 14.10 -2.61
N SER A 570 -8.44 15.27 -2.00
CA SER A 570 -9.34 15.65 -0.91
C SER A 570 -10.74 15.93 -1.49
N THR A 571 -11.74 15.16 -1.07
CA THR A 571 -13.15 15.34 -1.45
C THR A 571 -13.90 16.32 -0.54
N GLU A 572 -13.24 16.88 0.46
CA GLU A 572 -13.84 17.82 1.42
C GLU A 572 -14.05 19.19 0.78
N THR A 573 -15.22 19.43 0.20
CA THR A 573 -15.63 20.75 -0.34
C THR A 573 -16.14 21.71 0.74
N GLY A 574 -15.75 21.52 2.01
CA GLY A 574 -16.21 22.27 3.18
C GLY A 574 -15.07 22.97 3.94
N VAL A 575 -15.43 23.91 4.82
CA VAL A 575 -14.61 24.92 5.54
C VAL A 575 -13.33 24.42 6.25
N LYS A 576 -12.99 23.12 6.22
CA LYS A 576 -11.80 22.50 6.85
C LYS A 576 -10.74 21.94 5.88
N SER A 577 -10.88 22.09 4.55
CA SER A 577 -9.79 21.70 3.63
C SER A 577 -8.59 22.65 3.76
N CYS A 578 -7.39 22.11 3.97
CA CYS A 578 -6.16 22.91 3.87
C CYS A 578 -5.94 23.29 2.40
N LYS A 579 -5.82 24.60 2.11
CA LYS A 579 -5.69 25.13 0.75
C LYS A 579 -4.26 25.03 0.20
N PHE A 580 -3.69 23.82 0.20
CA PHE A 580 -2.39 23.56 -0.41
C PHE A 580 -2.29 22.12 -0.92
N SER A 581 -1.37 21.92 -1.86
CA SER A 581 -1.06 20.62 -2.45
C SER A 581 0.30 20.12 -1.95
N VAL A 582 0.40 18.81 -1.74
CA VAL A 582 1.66 18.13 -1.42
C VAL A 582 2.18 17.45 -2.67
N VAL A 583 3.44 17.70 -3.01
CA VAL A 583 4.16 16.98 -4.06
C VAL A 583 5.24 16.11 -3.40
N LEU A 584 5.03 14.81 -3.46
CA LEU A 584 6.02 13.79 -3.14
C LEU A 584 7.07 13.73 -4.26
N CYS A 585 8.30 14.09 -3.92
CA CYS A 585 9.41 14.17 -4.86
C CYS A 585 9.99 12.79 -5.12
N ALA A 586 9.57 12.15 -6.21
CA ALA A 586 10.05 10.83 -6.59
C ALA A 586 11.51 10.89 -7.10
N SER A 587 12.24 9.78 -6.90
CA SER A 587 13.59 9.59 -7.43
C SER A 587 13.58 8.84 -8.78
N ASP A 588 14.65 8.94 -9.57
CA ASP A 588 14.80 8.18 -10.81
C ASP A 588 14.78 6.66 -10.59
N GLU A 589 15.23 6.20 -9.42
CA GLU A 589 15.27 4.80 -9.01
C GLU A 589 13.91 4.31 -8.45
N GLY A 590 12.89 5.18 -8.43
CA GLY A 590 11.60 4.93 -7.81
C GLY A 590 11.62 5.20 -6.29
N ALA A 591 10.53 4.84 -5.61
CA ALA A 591 10.48 4.89 -4.14
C ALA A 591 11.30 3.71 -3.58
N THR A 592 12.59 3.93 -3.33
CA THR A 592 13.48 3.00 -2.60
C THR A 592 13.30 3.13 -1.08
N ASP A 593 12.63 4.19 -0.64
CA ASP A 593 12.36 4.55 0.74
C ASP A 593 10.90 4.98 0.89
N MET A 594 10.23 4.45 1.91
CA MET A 594 8.81 4.73 2.17
C MET A 594 8.59 5.90 3.12
N ALA A 595 9.63 6.40 3.80
CA ALA A 595 9.50 7.44 4.82
C ALA A 595 8.86 8.75 4.30
N PRO A 596 9.21 9.28 3.10
CA PRO A 596 8.51 10.43 2.54
C PRO A 596 7.01 10.22 2.34
N ARG A 597 6.60 9.03 1.90
CA ARG A 597 5.18 8.70 1.70
C ARG A 597 4.44 8.71 3.04
N LEU A 598 5.04 8.20 4.12
CA LEU A 598 4.44 8.31 5.46
C LEU A 598 4.30 9.76 5.92
N ALA A 599 5.32 10.60 5.69
CA ALA A 599 5.24 12.02 6.03
C ALA A 599 4.10 12.73 5.28
N ALA A 600 3.94 12.48 3.97
CA ALA A 600 2.83 13.04 3.20
C ALA A 600 1.45 12.48 3.60
N ALA A 601 1.36 11.19 3.93
CA ALA A 601 0.12 10.56 4.40
C ALA A 601 -0.38 11.19 5.72
N ARG A 602 0.55 11.57 6.61
CA ARG A 602 0.23 12.23 7.89
C ARG A 602 -0.26 13.67 7.78
N LEU A 603 -0.03 14.34 6.64
CA LEU A 603 -0.63 15.64 6.36
C LEU A 603 -2.07 15.41 5.91
N SER A 604 -3.06 15.56 6.79
CA SER A 604 -4.47 15.31 6.43
C SER A 604 -5.12 16.47 5.66
N GLY A 605 -6.21 16.20 4.95
CA GLY A 605 -7.02 17.25 4.30
C GLY A 605 -6.40 17.92 3.07
N VAL A 606 -5.31 17.36 2.51
CA VAL A 606 -4.58 17.91 1.35
C VAL A 606 -4.52 16.93 0.19
N ASN A 607 -4.42 17.48 -1.02
CA ASN A 607 -4.13 16.72 -2.22
C ASN A 607 -2.66 16.26 -2.19
N VAL A 608 -2.40 15.02 -2.59
CA VAL A 608 -1.06 14.43 -2.64
C VAL A 608 -0.80 13.92 -4.04
N TYR A 609 0.30 14.37 -4.62
CA TYR A 609 0.78 13.99 -5.93
C TYR A 609 2.20 13.43 -5.82
N GLU A 610 2.58 12.50 -6.69
CA GLU A 610 3.94 11.94 -6.72
C GLU A 610 4.45 11.89 -8.17
N PHE A 611 5.60 12.50 -8.40
CA PHE A 611 6.28 12.51 -9.71
C PHE A 611 7.72 13.02 -9.58
N LYS A 612 8.53 12.78 -10.61
CA LYS A 612 9.93 13.22 -10.68
C LYS A 612 10.03 14.65 -11.18
N SER A 613 11.15 15.33 -10.88
CA SER A 613 11.39 16.69 -11.39
C SER A 613 11.38 16.79 -12.92
N THR A 614 11.76 15.72 -13.61
CA THR A 614 11.73 15.61 -15.08
C THR A 614 10.32 15.43 -15.65
N GLU A 615 9.35 15.05 -14.82
CA GLU A 615 7.97 14.72 -15.22
C GLU A 615 6.98 15.87 -15.01
N ILE A 616 7.44 17.04 -14.54
CA ILE A 616 6.58 18.21 -14.24
C ILE A 616 5.64 18.55 -15.39
N ALA A 617 6.13 18.56 -16.63
CA ALA A 617 5.33 18.91 -17.80
C ALA A 617 4.22 17.88 -18.09
N GLU A 618 4.51 16.60 -17.90
CA GLU A 618 3.56 15.51 -18.11
C GLU A 618 2.52 15.47 -16.97
N ALA A 619 2.97 15.65 -15.73
CA ALA A 619 2.11 15.78 -14.56
C ALA A 619 1.14 16.97 -14.71
N SER A 620 1.62 18.12 -15.20
CA SER A 620 0.78 19.29 -15.50
C SER A 620 -0.26 19.00 -16.59
N LYS A 621 0.11 18.21 -17.60
CA LYS A 621 -0.81 17.87 -18.69
C LYS A 621 -1.93 16.94 -18.21
N LYS A 622 -1.61 15.99 -17.32
CA LYS A 622 -2.58 15.05 -16.76
C LYS A 622 -3.43 15.69 -15.65
N CYS A 623 -2.85 16.62 -14.89
CA CYS A 623 -3.53 17.41 -13.86
C CYS A 623 -3.28 18.91 -14.08
N PRO A 624 -4.12 19.59 -14.90
CA PRO A 624 -3.93 21.01 -15.24
C PRO A 624 -3.91 21.97 -14.06
N PHE A 625 -4.60 21.60 -12.96
CA PHE A 625 -4.76 22.41 -11.76
C PHE A 625 -3.76 22.07 -10.64
N LEU A 626 -2.76 21.22 -10.93
CA LEU A 626 -1.75 20.75 -9.97
C LEU A 626 -1.02 21.91 -9.24
N PHE A 627 -0.81 23.01 -9.94
CA PHE A 627 0.00 24.15 -9.52
C PHE A 627 -0.83 25.40 -9.19
N ASP A 628 -2.15 25.27 -9.10
CA ASP A 628 -3.07 26.39 -8.81
C ASP A 628 -3.07 26.77 -7.32
N GLU A 629 -2.71 25.82 -6.46
CA GLU A 629 -2.64 26.01 -5.02
C GLU A 629 -1.17 26.09 -4.55
N PRO A 630 -0.90 26.70 -3.38
CA PRO A 630 0.42 26.65 -2.75
C PRO A 630 0.93 25.20 -2.60
N ILE A 631 2.26 25.02 -2.70
CA ILE A 631 2.88 23.69 -2.75
C ILE A 631 3.79 23.44 -1.57
N VAL A 632 3.68 22.25 -1.01
CA VAL A 632 4.65 21.67 -0.10
C VAL A 632 5.36 20.50 -0.79
N LEU A 633 6.68 20.57 -0.88
CA LEU A 633 7.49 19.47 -1.39
C LEU A 633 7.84 18.53 -0.24
N VAL A 634 7.65 17.23 -0.41
CA VAL A 634 8.00 16.19 0.58
C VAL A 634 8.87 15.14 -0.09
N GLY A 635 10.04 14.82 0.49
CA GLY A 635 10.93 13.84 -0.13
C GLY A 635 12.24 13.66 0.64
N ASN A 636 13.08 12.74 0.15
CA ASN A 636 14.48 12.65 0.59
C ASN A 636 15.27 13.86 0.08
N HIS A 637 16.41 14.19 0.68
CA HIS A 637 17.13 15.43 0.38
C HIS A 637 17.32 15.69 -1.13
N LYS A 638 17.95 14.74 -1.85
CA LYS A 638 18.33 14.91 -3.26
C LYS A 638 17.14 15.07 -4.24
N PRO A 639 16.10 14.19 -4.26
CA PRO A 639 14.93 14.39 -5.11
C PRO A 639 14.21 15.72 -4.88
N THR A 640 14.14 16.15 -3.62
CA THR A 640 13.43 17.38 -3.23
C THR A 640 14.17 18.63 -3.71
N LEU A 641 15.50 18.61 -3.69
CA LEU A 641 16.33 19.66 -4.29
C LEU A 641 16.10 19.80 -5.79
N TYR A 642 16.15 18.70 -6.54
CA TYR A 642 15.94 18.74 -7.98
C TYR A 642 14.54 19.21 -8.36
N MET A 643 13.53 18.82 -7.59
CA MET A 643 12.17 19.32 -7.78
C MET A 643 12.09 20.83 -7.52
N ALA A 644 12.69 21.33 -6.44
CA ALA A 644 12.70 22.74 -6.11
C ALA A 644 13.40 23.59 -7.20
N GLU A 645 14.53 23.13 -7.73
CA GLU A 645 15.26 23.78 -8.83
C GLU A 645 14.44 23.80 -10.12
N ALA A 646 13.87 22.66 -10.52
CA ALA A 646 13.07 22.56 -11.74
C ALA A 646 11.81 23.46 -11.68
N LEU A 647 11.17 23.53 -10.51
CA LEU A 647 10.03 24.41 -10.28
C LEU A 647 10.43 25.89 -10.25
N ARG A 648 11.64 26.23 -9.79
CA ARG A 648 12.19 27.60 -9.89
C ARG A 648 12.36 28.03 -11.34
N GLU A 649 12.96 27.18 -12.17
CA GLU A 649 13.14 27.46 -13.59
C GLU A 649 11.80 27.61 -14.31
N ARG A 650 10.81 26.78 -13.97
CA ARG A 650 9.43 26.93 -14.46
C ARG A 650 8.84 28.26 -14.06
N ALA A 651 8.98 28.67 -12.79
CA ALA A 651 8.45 29.94 -12.30
C ALA A 651 9.05 31.15 -13.04
N GLN A 652 10.34 31.08 -13.38
CA GLN A 652 11.01 32.11 -14.20
C GLN A 652 10.46 32.20 -15.63
N LYS A 653 10.00 31.08 -16.21
CA LYS A 653 9.50 31.00 -17.59
C LYS A 653 8.00 31.27 -17.73
N GLU A 654 7.19 30.77 -16.79
CA GLU A 654 5.73 30.67 -16.93
C GLU A 654 4.93 31.55 -15.96
N GLY A 655 5.57 32.14 -14.95
CA GLY A 655 4.93 32.99 -13.94
C GLY A 655 4.93 32.40 -12.53
N THR A 656 4.17 33.00 -11.62
CA THR A 656 4.27 32.75 -10.17
C THR A 656 3.86 31.34 -9.78
N LEU A 657 4.80 30.61 -9.18
CA LEU A 657 4.58 29.38 -8.43
C LEU A 657 4.93 29.64 -6.96
N SER A 658 4.03 29.31 -6.03
CA SER A 658 4.25 29.53 -4.60
C SER A 658 4.62 28.23 -3.89
N ILE A 659 5.91 27.88 -3.91
CA ILE A 659 6.44 26.84 -3.01
C ILE A 659 6.52 27.45 -1.62
N VAL A 660 5.71 26.93 -0.70
CA VAL A 660 5.61 27.44 0.67
C VAL A 660 6.73 26.87 1.52
N ARG A 661 6.94 25.55 1.39
CA ARG A 661 7.83 24.81 2.27
C ARG A 661 8.34 23.54 1.62
N ILE A 662 9.57 23.17 2.00
CA ILE A 662 10.19 21.92 1.63
C ILE A 662 10.39 21.09 2.90
N VAL A 663 9.80 19.89 2.94
CA VAL A 663 9.90 18.93 4.03
C VAL A 663 10.81 17.80 3.59
N CYS A 664 12.05 17.83 4.08
CA CYS A 664 13.03 16.79 3.82
C CYS A 664 12.93 15.71 4.91
N VAL A 665 12.70 14.47 4.48
CA VAL A 665 12.75 13.28 5.35
C VAL A 665 14.08 12.58 5.10
N ASP A 666 14.99 12.60 6.07
CA ASP A 666 16.35 12.04 5.89
C ASP A 666 16.97 11.63 7.24
N GLU A 667 17.93 10.70 7.20
CA GLU A 667 18.75 10.30 8.35
C GLU A 667 20.05 11.14 8.44
N MET A 668 20.48 11.78 7.35
CA MET A 668 21.78 12.45 7.23
C MET A 668 21.76 13.94 7.65
N ASP A 669 22.86 14.39 8.29
CA ASP A 669 23.07 15.77 8.76
C ASP A 669 23.58 16.75 7.67
N HIS A 670 23.60 16.35 6.39
CA HIS A 670 24.18 17.15 5.30
C HIS A 670 23.16 18.08 4.64
N ARG A 671 23.35 19.39 4.87
CA ARG A 671 22.34 20.46 4.69
C ARG A 671 22.67 21.36 3.50
N VAL A 672 22.48 20.88 2.27
CA VAL A 672 22.42 21.80 1.12
C VAL A 672 21.01 22.35 1.02
N VAL A 673 20.88 23.68 1.11
CA VAL A 673 19.61 24.40 1.13
C VAL A 673 19.63 25.41 -0.01
N PRO A 674 18.86 25.20 -1.08
CA PRO A 674 18.65 26.18 -2.13
C PRO A 674 18.16 27.51 -1.55
N GLU A 675 18.85 28.58 -1.91
CA GLU A 675 18.57 29.94 -1.45
C GLU A 675 17.15 30.35 -1.81
N GLY A 676 16.37 30.86 -0.83
CA GLY A 676 15.03 31.40 -1.08
C GLY A 676 13.84 30.46 -0.78
N TYR A 677 14.07 29.24 -0.27
CA TYR A 677 12.97 28.37 0.23
C TYR A 677 13.05 28.14 1.74
N LYS A 678 11.89 27.95 2.39
CA LYS A 678 11.79 27.51 3.78
C LYS A 678 11.86 25.98 3.86
N TYR A 679 12.61 25.45 4.83
CA TYR A 679 12.82 24.01 5.01
C TYR A 679 12.40 23.53 6.39
N THR A 680 11.88 22.31 6.45
CA THR A 680 11.73 21.52 7.66
C THR A 680 12.42 20.18 7.47
N TRP A 681 13.22 19.78 8.44
CA TRP A 681 13.88 18.48 8.44
C TRP A 681 13.17 17.57 9.43
N VAL A 682 12.73 16.41 8.97
CA VAL A 682 12.05 15.40 9.78
C VAL A 682 12.87 14.13 9.72
N ARG A 683 13.28 13.63 10.88
CA ARG A 683 13.97 12.33 10.94
C ARG A 683 12.96 11.21 10.79
N GLU A 684 13.36 10.11 10.16
CA GLU A 684 12.48 8.96 9.95
C GLU A 684 11.91 8.41 11.27
N GLU A 685 12.71 8.31 12.33
CA GLU A 685 12.25 7.82 13.63
C GLU A 685 11.17 8.73 14.27
N SER A 686 11.15 10.01 13.89
CA SER A 686 10.18 10.98 14.39
C SER A 686 8.81 10.83 13.73
N LEU A 687 8.73 10.16 12.56
CA LEU A 687 7.47 9.92 11.85
C LEU A 687 6.56 8.91 12.58
N ALA A 688 7.03 8.26 13.64
CA ALA A 688 6.15 7.45 14.49
C ALA A 688 5.13 8.32 15.27
N ASP A 689 5.51 9.57 15.58
CA ASP A 689 4.73 10.52 16.36
C ASP A 689 3.98 11.51 15.44
N GLN A 690 2.65 11.53 15.52
CA GLN A 690 1.83 12.43 14.73
C GLN A 690 2.04 13.90 15.11
N THR A 691 2.42 14.19 16.36
CA THR A 691 2.59 15.57 16.84
C THR A 691 3.66 16.33 16.06
N VAL A 692 4.72 15.64 15.63
CA VAL A 692 5.78 16.20 14.79
C VAL A 692 5.21 16.72 13.46
N MET A 693 4.35 15.94 12.81
CA MET A 693 3.75 16.34 11.54
C MET A 693 2.64 17.38 11.72
N ASP A 694 1.97 17.41 12.86
CA ASP A 694 1.02 18.47 13.20
C ASP A 694 1.72 19.83 13.36
N GLU A 695 2.93 19.85 13.94
CA GLU A 695 3.78 21.05 14.01
C GLU A 695 4.24 21.50 12.61
N VAL A 696 4.62 20.55 11.75
CA VAL A 696 4.96 20.87 10.34
C VAL A 696 3.75 21.47 9.63
N LEU A 697 2.58 20.87 9.77
CA LEU A 697 1.34 21.35 9.15
C LEU A 697 1.00 22.77 9.64
N LYS A 698 1.08 23.02 10.95
CA LYS A 698 0.87 24.35 11.52
C LYS A 698 1.84 25.37 10.93
N SER A 699 3.12 25.02 10.82
CA SER A 699 4.11 25.93 10.24
C SER A 699 3.87 26.22 8.76
N VAL A 700 3.35 25.26 7.98
CA VAL A 700 2.94 25.50 6.58
C VAL A 700 1.78 26.48 6.52
N ILE A 701 0.78 26.33 7.38
CA ILE A 701 -0.39 27.22 7.43
C ILE A 701 0.04 28.65 7.79
N ASP A 702 0.88 28.81 8.81
CA ASP A 702 1.41 30.12 9.22
C ASP A 702 2.18 30.82 8.07
N ASP A 703 2.95 30.05 7.28
CA ASP A 703 3.65 30.59 6.11
C ASP A 703 2.69 31.08 5.02
N ILE A 704 1.61 30.31 4.76
CA ILE A 704 0.58 30.68 3.77
C ILE A 704 -0.14 31.96 4.20
N GLU A 705 -0.54 32.05 5.47
CA GLU A 705 -1.21 33.24 6.01
C GLU A 705 -0.31 34.47 5.97
N THR A 706 0.98 34.30 6.26
CA THR A 706 1.98 35.37 6.17
C THR A 706 2.10 35.88 4.73
N ALA A 707 2.26 34.97 3.75
CA ALA A 707 2.39 35.32 2.35
C ALA A 707 1.13 36.03 1.81
N GLN A 708 -0.06 35.60 2.24
CA GLN A 708 -1.32 36.26 1.88
C GLN A 708 -1.43 37.67 2.47
N SER A 709 -1.00 37.87 3.71
CA SER A 709 -0.99 39.18 4.38
C SER A 709 -0.03 40.16 3.71
N GLU A 710 1.17 39.71 3.33
CA GLU A 710 2.14 40.52 2.58
C GLU A 710 1.58 40.96 1.22
N ALA A 711 0.98 40.03 0.47
CA ALA A 711 0.33 40.35 -0.80
C ALA A 711 -0.83 41.35 -0.65
N ALA A 712 -1.63 41.23 0.42
CA ALA A 712 -2.73 42.16 0.69
C ALA A 712 -2.21 43.58 0.98
N LYS A 713 -1.13 43.72 1.75
CA LYS A 713 -0.48 45.01 2.00
C LYS A 713 0.08 45.64 0.73
N GLU A 714 0.70 44.85 -0.15
CA GLU A 714 1.21 45.35 -1.43
C GLU A 714 0.05 45.89 -2.31
N VAL A 715 -1.09 45.18 -2.33
CA VAL A 715 -2.30 45.66 -3.02
C VAL A 715 -2.86 46.94 -2.40
N GLU A 716 -2.86 47.04 -1.07
CA GLU A 716 -3.31 48.25 -0.35
C GLU A 716 -2.40 49.45 -0.61
N GLU A 717 -1.08 49.25 -0.68
CA GLU A 717 -0.11 50.28 -1.08
C GLU A 717 -0.31 50.73 -2.54
N VAL A 718 -0.54 49.79 -3.46
CA VAL A 718 -0.84 50.10 -4.87
C VAL A 718 -2.17 50.85 -5.01
N ASN A 719 -3.19 50.47 -4.25
CA ASN A 719 -4.48 51.18 -4.22
C ASN A 719 -4.35 52.57 -3.58
N GLY A 720 -3.50 52.72 -2.56
CA GLY A 720 -3.17 54.01 -1.95
C GLY A 720 -2.49 54.98 -2.92
N LEU A 721 -1.63 54.47 -3.81
CA LEU A 721 -1.03 55.26 -4.90
C LEU A 721 -2.10 55.75 -5.91
N ALA A 722 -3.14 54.97 -6.19
CA ALA A 722 -4.24 55.37 -7.07
C ALA A 722 -5.15 56.46 -6.46
N ALA A 723 -5.33 56.46 -5.13
CA ALA A 723 -6.12 57.47 -4.42
C ALA A 723 -5.48 58.87 -4.40
N SER A 724 -4.20 59.00 -4.77
CA SER A 724 -3.49 60.29 -4.85
C SER A 724 -3.84 61.13 -6.08
N TYR A 725 -4.61 60.58 -7.03
CA TYR A 725 -5.20 61.36 -8.13
C TYR A 725 -6.54 61.96 -7.68
N GLU A 726 -6.55 63.26 -7.37
CA GLU A 726 -7.79 64.02 -7.12
C GLU A 726 -8.70 63.95 -8.36
N ALA A 727 -9.71 63.09 -8.33
CA ALA A 727 -10.79 63.06 -9.31
C ALA A 727 -11.62 64.35 -9.17
N THR A 728 -11.26 65.37 -9.95
CA THR A 728 -11.90 66.70 -9.93
C THR A 728 -13.23 66.77 -10.67
N THR A 729 -13.78 65.65 -11.15
CA THR A 729 -15.10 65.59 -11.81
C THR A 729 -15.86 64.32 -11.38
N ALA A 730 -17.12 64.48 -10.95
CA ALA A 730 -18.00 63.36 -10.67
C ALA A 730 -18.48 62.69 -11.97
N ALA A 731 -18.62 61.37 -11.98
CA ALA A 731 -19.19 60.64 -13.12
C ALA A 731 -20.62 61.12 -13.40
N THR A 732 -20.95 61.37 -14.66
CA THR A 732 -22.30 61.78 -15.06
C THR A 732 -23.11 60.53 -15.40
N HIS A 733 -24.29 60.38 -14.80
CA HIS A 733 -25.18 59.26 -15.09
C HIS A 733 -25.57 59.23 -16.59
N TRP A 734 -25.66 58.04 -17.19
CA TRP A 734 -25.87 57.87 -18.63
C TRP A 734 -27.11 58.60 -19.16
N ARG A 735 -28.20 58.66 -18.37
CA ARG A 735 -29.49 59.28 -18.74
C ARG A 735 -29.36 60.80 -18.88
N SER A 736 -29.03 61.51 -17.80
CA SER A 736 -28.77 62.96 -17.83
C SER A 736 -27.65 63.31 -18.80
N GLY A 737 -26.58 62.52 -18.84
CA GLY A 737 -25.47 62.71 -19.76
C GLY A 737 -25.91 62.67 -21.22
N LEU A 738 -26.71 61.66 -21.61
CA LEU A 738 -27.18 61.52 -22.98
C LEU A 738 -28.13 62.66 -23.37
N ALA A 739 -29.04 63.05 -22.47
CA ALA A 739 -29.93 64.18 -22.69
C ALA A 739 -29.16 65.49 -22.95
N MET A 740 -28.08 65.74 -22.19
CA MET A 740 -27.18 66.88 -22.40
C MET A 740 -26.40 66.75 -23.72
N ALA A 741 -25.85 65.56 -24.01
CA ALA A 741 -25.05 65.32 -25.21
C ALA A 741 -25.86 65.49 -26.51
N LEU A 742 -27.16 65.16 -26.51
CA LEU A 742 -28.05 65.37 -27.66
C LEU A 742 -28.30 66.86 -27.98
N GLN A 743 -28.20 67.73 -26.96
CA GLN A 743 -28.35 69.18 -27.11
C GLN A 743 -27.02 69.86 -27.53
N ASP A 744 -25.89 69.16 -27.41
CA ASP A 744 -24.57 69.66 -27.80
C ASP A 744 -24.41 69.72 -29.32
N ALA A 745 -23.73 70.74 -29.84
CA ALA A 745 -23.42 70.88 -31.26
C ALA A 745 -22.60 69.70 -31.82
N ARG A 746 -21.84 68.99 -30.95
CA ARG A 746 -21.08 67.78 -31.26
C ARG A 746 -21.94 66.56 -31.50
N SER A 747 -23.26 66.60 -31.22
CA SER A 747 -24.18 65.50 -31.52
C SER A 747 -24.26 65.14 -33.02
N ASN A 748 -23.82 66.04 -33.90
CA ASN A 748 -23.71 65.84 -35.35
C ASN A 748 -22.34 65.35 -35.81
N LYS A 749 -21.38 65.15 -34.90
CA LYS A 749 -20.06 64.58 -35.22
C LYS A 749 -20.12 63.04 -35.18
N PRO A 750 -19.18 62.35 -35.85
CA PRO A 750 -18.94 60.92 -35.64
C PRO A 750 -18.89 60.56 -34.16
N CYS A 751 -19.60 59.51 -33.79
CA CYS A 751 -19.75 59.11 -32.40
C CYS A 751 -19.62 57.59 -32.20
N VAL A 752 -20.10 56.78 -33.15
CA VAL A 752 -19.87 55.34 -33.18
C VAL A 752 -19.40 54.94 -34.58
N THR A 753 -18.27 54.25 -34.65
CA THR A 753 -17.73 53.68 -35.89
C THR A 753 -17.55 52.18 -35.70
N ASP A 754 -17.99 51.39 -36.68
CA ASP A 754 -17.68 49.96 -36.76
C ASP A 754 -16.90 49.65 -38.05
N ALA A 755 -16.76 48.36 -38.38
CA ALA A 755 -15.99 47.94 -39.55
C ALA A 755 -16.59 48.42 -40.90
N THR A 756 -17.87 48.81 -40.91
CA THR A 756 -18.66 49.07 -42.12
C THR A 756 -19.12 50.51 -42.26
N SER A 757 -19.40 51.21 -41.15
CA SER A 757 -20.05 52.52 -41.18
C SER A 757 -19.71 53.37 -39.96
N THR A 758 -19.92 54.67 -40.10
CA THR A 758 -19.76 55.68 -39.04
C THR A 758 -21.09 56.41 -38.85
N TYR A 759 -21.49 56.57 -37.60
CA TYR A 759 -22.76 57.17 -37.20
C TYR A 759 -22.53 58.31 -36.22
N THR A 760 -23.32 59.36 -36.36
CA THR A 760 -23.42 60.48 -35.41
C THR A 760 -24.22 60.08 -34.17
N LEU A 761 -24.09 60.85 -33.08
CA LEU A 761 -24.85 60.58 -31.86
C LEU A 761 -26.37 60.63 -32.11
N ARG A 762 -26.83 61.55 -32.96
CA ARG A 762 -28.23 61.68 -33.37
C ARG A 762 -28.75 60.46 -34.13
N GLU A 763 -27.95 59.93 -35.04
CA GLU A 763 -28.31 58.73 -35.80
C GLU A 763 -28.36 57.47 -34.95
N VAL A 764 -27.43 57.33 -33.99
CA VAL A 764 -27.41 56.23 -33.01
C VAL A 764 -28.62 56.35 -32.10
N TYR A 765 -28.91 57.54 -31.58
CA TYR A 765 -30.05 57.78 -30.70
C TYR A 765 -31.39 57.58 -31.41
N SER A 766 -31.56 58.08 -32.65
CA SER A 766 -32.79 57.89 -33.43
C SER A 766 -33.09 56.41 -33.63
N ARG A 767 -32.08 55.59 -33.93
CA ARG A 767 -32.21 54.14 -34.04
C ARG A 767 -32.49 53.48 -32.69
N ALA A 768 -31.84 53.93 -31.62
CA ALA A 768 -32.11 53.46 -30.27
C ALA A 768 -33.55 53.76 -29.84
N TYR A 769 -34.11 54.89 -30.26
CA TYR A 769 -35.51 55.24 -30.04
C TYR A 769 -36.43 54.26 -30.77
N HIS A 770 -36.19 53.97 -32.04
CA HIS A 770 -36.97 52.95 -32.77
C HIS A 770 -36.87 51.56 -32.13
N VAL A 771 -35.67 51.17 -31.67
CA VAL A 771 -35.49 49.94 -30.87
C VAL A 771 -36.32 50.00 -29.58
N ALA A 772 -36.38 51.14 -28.89
CA ALA A 772 -37.20 51.28 -27.69
C ALA A 772 -38.71 51.16 -27.99
N ASN A 773 -39.18 51.70 -29.12
CA ASN A 773 -40.57 51.57 -29.56
C ASN A 773 -40.93 50.11 -29.82
N ILE A 774 -40.14 49.39 -30.63
CA ILE A 774 -40.41 47.97 -30.94
C ILE A 774 -40.27 47.08 -29.70
N LEU A 775 -39.32 47.38 -28.79
CA LEU A 775 -39.23 46.69 -27.51
C LEU A 775 -40.51 46.90 -26.70
N THR A 776 -41.00 48.13 -26.60
CA THR A 776 -42.24 48.44 -25.87
C THR A 776 -43.44 47.70 -26.46
N GLU A 777 -43.59 47.66 -27.79
CA GLU A 777 -44.63 46.90 -28.48
C GLU A 777 -44.56 45.39 -28.20
N ARG A 778 -43.34 44.85 -28.04
CA ARG A 778 -43.08 43.44 -27.73
C ARG A 778 -43.10 43.13 -26.22
N GLY A 779 -43.51 44.07 -25.37
CA GLY A 779 -43.55 43.90 -23.92
C GLY A 779 -42.17 43.92 -23.24
N GLY A 780 -41.19 44.53 -23.88
CA GLY A 780 -39.79 44.62 -23.49
C GLY A 780 -39.45 45.76 -22.53
N THR A 781 -40.41 46.32 -21.80
CA THR A 781 -40.22 47.39 -20.80
C THR A 781 -40.01 46.81 -19.40
N ASN A 782 -39.08 47.37 -18.60
CA ASN A 782 -38.75 46.89 -17.25
C ASN A 782 -38.47 45.38 -17.17
N CYS A 783 -37.77 44.83 -18.16
CA CYS A 783 -37.51 43.40 -18.25
C CYS A 783 -36.04 43.09 -18.58
N ARG A 784 -35.70 41.82 -18.76
CA ARG A 784 -34.39 41.41 -19.26
C ARG A 784 -34.44 41.25 -20.77
N VAL A 785 -33.50 41.91 -21.47
CA VAL A 785 -33.37 41.85 -22.93
C VAL A 785 -32.06 41.15 -23.28
N GLY A 786 -32.13 40.07 -24.06
CA GLY A 786 -30.94 39.38 -24.55
C GLY A 786 -30.42 40.04 -25.81
N LEU A 787 -29.16 40.47 -25.83
CA LEU A 787 -28.48 40.98 -27.03
C LEU A 787 -27.64 39.87 -27.64
N PHE A 788 -28.22 39.11 -28.56
CA PHE A 788 -27.52 38.08 -29.33
C PHE A 788 -27.06 38.63 -30.68
N LEU A 789 -26.06 39.51 -30.59
CA LEU A 789 -25.53 40.32 -31.69
C LEU A 789 -24.00 40.29 -31.70
N LEU A 790 -23.41 40.48 -32.88
CA LEU A 790 -22.00 40.84 -32.99
C LEU A 790 -21.82 42.30 -32.54
N ALA A 791 -20.69 42.57 -31.88
CA ALA A 791 -20.30 43.93 -31.51
C ALA A 791 -20.23 44.80 -32.79
N SER A 792 -21.10 45.80 -32.86
CA SER A 792 -21.28 46.68 -34.03
C SER A 792 -21.99 47.96 -33.61
N ALA A 793 -22.13 48.94 -34.50
CA ALA A 793 -22.93 50.12 -34.17
C ALA A 793 -24.37 49.72 -33.79
N SER A 794 -24.88 48.63 -34.40
CA SER A 794 -26.19 48.10 -34.09
C SER A 794 -26.38 47.59 -32.68
N SER A 795 -25.35 46.96 -32.12
CA SER A 795 -25.41 46.50 -30.75
C SER A 795 -25.43 47.66 -29.75
N VAL A 796 -24.80 48.80 -30.09
CA VAL A 796 -24.81 50.02 -29.26
C VAL A 796 -26.21 50.62 -29.18
N TRP A 797 -26.89 50.84 -30.30
CA TRP A 797 -28.25 51.39 -30.25
C TRP A 797 -29.27 50.38 -29.71
N CYS A 798 -29.01 49.07 -29.80
CA CYS A 798 -29.83 48.05 -29.12
C CYS A 798 -29.69 48.10 -27.59
N ALA A 799 -28.46 48.24 -27.08
CA ALA A 799 -28.21 48.43 -25.66
C ALA A 799 -28.84 49.74 -25.16
N MET A 800 -28.65 50.84 -25.89
CA MET A 800 -29.25 52.13 -25.58
C MET A 800 -30.78 52.10 -25.61
N GLY A 801 -31.39 51.46 -26.63
CA GLY A 801 -32.85 51.30 -26.73
C GLY A 801 -33.44 50.45 -25.60
N SER A 802 -32.69 49.44 -25.15
CA SER A 802 -33.07 48.64 -23.97
C SER A 802 -33.08 49.50 -22.69
N LEU A 803 -32.07 50.36 -22.51
CA LEU A 803 -32.01 51.29 -21.39
C LEU A 803 -33.13 52.35 -21.43
N LEU A 804 -33.49 52.84 -22.63
CA LEU A 804 -34.65 53.73 -22.80
C LEU A 804 -35.98 53.06 -22.39
N CYS A 805 -36.06 51.73 -22.42
CA CYS A 805 -37.19 50.94 -21.93
C CYS A 805 -37.11 50.60 -20.43
N GLU A 806 -36.14 51.15 -19.68
CA GLU A 806 -35.81 50.76 -18.31
C GLU A 806 -35.51 49.26 -18.15
N SER A 807 -35.04 48.62 -19.23
CA SER A 807 -34.76 47.18 -19.27
C SER A 807 -33.28 46.90 -19.05
N VAL A 808 -33.00 45.74 -18.47
CA VAL A 808 -31.65 45.23 -18.23
C VAL A 808 -31.21 44.44 -19.45
N PHE A 809 -30.32 45.01 -20.26
CA PHE A 809 -29.78 44.26 -21.39
C PHE A 809 -28.67 43.31 -20.93
N CYS A 810 -28.54 42.16 -21.58
CA CYS A 810 -27.46 41.21 -21.35
C CYS A 810 -26.76 40.91 -22.67
N GLU A 811 -25.45 41.12 -22.73
CA GLU A 811 -24.65 40.68 -23.86
C GLU A 811 -24.61 39.14 -23.88
N ILE A 812 -25.09 38.56 -24.98
CA ILE A 812 -25.01 37.12 -25.22
C ILE A 812 -24.00 36.92 -26.36
N PRO A 813 -22.81 36.35 -26.09
CA PRO A 813 -21.78 36.18 -27.10
C PRO A 813 -22.30 35.47 -28.34
N ALA A 814 -22.05 36.07 -29.51
CA ALA A 814 -22.51 35.59 -30.80
C ALA A 814 -21.91 34.25 -31.23
N TRP A 815 -20.97 33.68 -30.48
CA TRP A 815 -20.41 32.33 -30.69
C TRP A 815 -21.13 31.23 -29.92
N TYR A 816 -22.06 31.54 -29.00
CA TYR A 816 -22.85 30.49 -28.35
C TYR A 816 -23.76 29.77 -29.33
N ARG A 817 -23.81 28.45 -29.22
CA ARG A 817 -24.57 27.55 -30.08
C ARG A 817 -25.36 26.56 -29.22
N ASP A 818 -26.38 25.97 -29.82
CA ASP A 818 -27.10 24.79 -29.31
C ASP A 818 -27.46 24.91 -27.81
N THR A 819 -27.10 23.89 -27.02
CA THR A 819 -27.43 23.79 -25.59
C THR A 819 -26.82 24.89 -24.72
N ASP A 820 -25.69 25.47 -25.13
CA ASP A 820 -25.08 26.58 -24.38
C ASP A 820 -25.87 27.88 -24.55
N LEU A 821 -26.33 28.15 -25.78
CA LEU A 821 -27.19 29.31 -26.04
C LEU A 821 -28.54 29.14 -25.34
N GLU A 822 -29.15 27.95 -25.40
CA GLU A 822 -30.37 27.65 -24.65
C GLU A 822 -30.19 27.92 -23.15
N ARG A 823 -29.13 27.38 -22.55
CA ARG A 823 -28.84 27.55 -21.12
C ARG A 823 -28.69 29.01 -20.73
N VAL A 824 -27.95 29.80 -21.51
CA VAL A 824 -27.74 31.24 -21.24
C VAL A 824 -29.03 32.03 -21.41
N LEU A 825 -29.84 31.72 -22.43
CA LEU A 825 -31.14 32.37 -22.63
C LEU A 825 -32.11 32.10 -21.47
N ARG A 826 -32.14 30.86 -20.95
CA ARG A 826 -32.91 30.51 -19.75
C ARG A 826 -32.39 31.23 -18.50
N LEU A 827 -31.07 31.26 -18.32
CA LEU A 827 -30.43 31.90 -17.17
C LEU A 827 -30.68 33.42 -17.16
N ASN A 828 -30.68 34.06 -18.33
CA ASN A 828 -30.98 35.49 -18.44
C ASN A 828 -32.48 35.80 -18.36
N GLU A 829 -33.37 34.80 -18.41
CA GLU A 829 -34.83 35.01 -18.39
C GLU A 829 -35.29 36.09 -19.39
N SER A 830 -34.68 36.10 -20.59
CA SER A 830 -34.92 37.15 -21.59
C SER A 830 -36.40 37.17 -22.01
N LYS A 831 -37.02 38.35 -22.00
CA LYS A 831 -38.38 38.55 -22.53
C LYS A 831 -38.39 38.85 -24.02
N VAL A 832 -37.35 39.54 -24.49
CA VAL A 832 -37.10 39.84 -25.89
C VAL A 832 -35.63 39.57 -26.19
N ILE A 833 -35.35 39.00 -27.37
CA ILE A 833 -34.00 38.73 -27.84
C ILE A 833 -33.76 39.58 -29.09
N LEU A 834 -32.88 40.57 -28.98
CA LEU A 834 -32.44 41.36 -30.13
C LEU A 834 -31.34 40.59 -30.85
N THR A 835 -31.52 40.31 -32.15
CA THR A 835 -30.57 39.53 -32.94
C THR A 835 -30.49 40.01 -34.39
N SER A 836 -29.45 39.59 -35.12
CA SER A 836 -29.30 39.88 -36.54
C SER A 836 -29.88 38.74 -37.37
N ARG A 837 -30.21 39.00 -38.63
CA ARG A 837 -30.74 37.97 -39.53
C ARG A 837 -29.83 36.74 -39.61
N ASP A 838 -28.53 36.95 -39.68
CA ASP A 838 -27.54 35.86 -39.77
C ASP A 838 -27.44 35.02 -38.49
N LEU A 839 -27.74 35.61 -37.33
CA LEU A 839 -27.70 34.93 -36.04
C LEU A 839 -29.05 34.30 -35.65
N SER A 840 -30.16 34.80 -36.18
CA SER A 840 -31.52 34.34 -35.87
C SER A 840 -31.71 32.82 -36.00
N LYS A 841 -31.04 32.20 -36.97
CA LYS A 841 -31.08 30.75 -37.23
C LYS A 841 -30.46 29.90 -36.12
N PHE A 842 -29.60 30.47 -35.28
CA PHE A 842 -28.97 29.76 -34.16
C PHE A 842 -29.81 29.83 -32.89
N VAL A 843 -30.80 30.72 -32.80
CA VAL A 843 -31.70 30.81 -31.65
C VAL A 843 -32.55 29.54 -31.59
N PRO A 844 -32.61 28.82 -30.44
CA PRO A 844 -33.38 27.59 -30.33
C PRO A 844 -34.86 27.80 -30.65
N ALA A 845 -35.50 26.77 -31.22
CA ALA A 845 -36.87 26.84 -31.73
C ALA A 845 -37.89 27.36 -30.69
N GLU A 846 -37.70 27.03 -29.42
CA GLU A 846 -38.57 27.48 -28.33
C GLU A 846 -38.51 28.99 -28.09
N PHE A 847 -37.39 29.67 -28.37
CA PHE A 847 -37.20 31.10 -28.17
C PHE A 847 -37.44 31.94 -29.43
N GLN A 848 -37.71 31.30 -30.57
CA GLN A 848 -37.91 31.99 -31.86
C GLN A 848 -39.05 33.02 -31.82
N HIS A 849 -40.06 32.83 -30.97
CA HIS A 849 -41.16 33.79 -30.81
C HIS A 849 -40.75 35.08 -30.06
N MET A 850 -39.59 35.08 -29.38
CA MET A 850 -39.08 36.21 -28.60
C MET A 850 -38.11 37.10 -29.39
N ILE A 851 -37.72 36.72 -30.61
CA ILE A 851 -36.69 37.44 -31.35
C ILE A 851 -37.23 38.70 -32.03
N VAL A 852 -36.40 39.72 -32.10
CA VAL A 852 -36.56 40.88 -32.98
C VAL A 852 -35.30 40.98 -33.83
N ILE A 853 -35.49 40.92 -35.15
CA ILE A 853 -34.41 41.05 -36.13
C ILE A 853 -34.15 42.53 -36.33
N ILE A 854 -32.95 43.00 -36.00
CA ILE A 854 -32.63 44.43 -35.97
C ILE A 854 -32.68 45.06 -37.37
N GLU A 855 -32.35 44.30 -38.42
CA GLU A 855 -32.45 44.77 -39.80
C GLU A 855 -33.90 44.97 -40.27
N ASP A 856 -34.89 44.42 -39.57
CA ASP A 856 -36.32 44.56 -39.86
C ASP A 856 -36.97 45.73 -39.09
N VAL A 857 -36.23 46.42 -38.21
CA VAL A 857 -36.74 47.60 -37.49
C VAL A 857 -36.72 48.81 -38.42
N ASP A 858 -37.91 49.29 -38.78
CA ASP A 858 -38.06 50.52 -39.57
C ASP A 858 -37.47 51.72 -38.83
N CYS A 859 -36.46 52.34 -39.43
CA CYS A 859 -35.75 53.50 -38.90
C CYS A 859 -35.82 54.70 -39.85
N ASP A 860 -36.78 54.75 -40.77
CA ASP A 860 -36.86 55.78 -41.81
C ASP A 860 -37.20 57.17 -41.25
N ALA A 861 -37.95 57.22 -40.14
CA ALA A 861 -38.27 58.46 -39.46
C ALA A 861 -37.09 58.95 -38.59
N ASP A 862 -36.65 60.19 -38.80
CA ASP A 862 -35.65 60.84 -37.95
C ASP A 862 -36.29 61.31 -36.63
N LEU A 863 -35.98 60.60 -35.55
CA LEU A 863 -36.43 60.89 -34.18
C LEU A 863 -35.35 61.63 -33.37
N SER A 864 -34.26 62.09 -33.99
CA SER A 864 -33.17 62.74 -33.27
C SER A 864 -33.55 64.08 -32.62
N GLY A 865 -34.62 64.71 -33.08
CA GLY A 865 -35.21 65.92 -32.48
C GLY A 865 -36.19 65.66 -31.34
N GLU A 866 -36.59 64.41 -31.11
CA GLU A 866 -37.59 64.03 -30.11
C GLU A 866 -36.91 63.42 -28.87
N LEU A 867 -37.16 63.99 -27.69
CA LEU A 867 -36.59 63.46 -26.45
C LEU A 867 -37.47 62.33 -25.90
N HIS A 868 -36.91 61.12 -25.80
CA HIS A 868 -37.60 59.95 -25.27
C HIS A 868 -38.00 60.20 -23.81
N PRO A 869 -39.21 59.84 -23.36
CA PRO A 869 -39.67 60.13 -22.00
C PRO A 869 -38.72 59.64 -20.89
N ALA A 870 -38.05 58.50 -21.12
CA ALA A 870 -37.06 57.96 -20.18
C ALA A 870 -35.89 58.91 -19.89
N LEU A 871 -35.52 59.79 -20.82
CA LEU A 871 -34.45 60.79 -20.63
C LEU A 871 -34.87 61.99 -19.79
N THR A 872 -36.18 62.14 -19.51
CA THR A 872 -36.71 63.21 -18.64
C THR A 872 -36.95 62.76 -17.20
N ARG A 873 -36.74 61.47 -16.91
CA ARG A 873 -36.89 60.89 -15.57
C ARG A 873 -35.64 61.16 -14.70
N PRO A 874 -35.76 61.13 -13.36
CA PRO A 874 -34.61 61.24 -12.48
C PRO A 874 -33.54 60.17 -12.74
N ASP A 875 -32.29 60.48 -12.43
CA ASP A 875 -31.20 59.50 -12.47
C ASP A 875 -31.39 58.43 -11.39
N THR A 876 -31.02 57.19 -11.72
CA THR A 876 -31.25 56.00 -10.90
C THR A 876 -29.97 55.15 -10.87
N PRO A 877 -28.89 55.64 -10.26
CA PRO A 877 -27.56 55.03 -10.36
C PRO A 877 -27.54 53.56 -9.88
N ASP A 878 -28.26 53.23 -8.81
CA ASP A 878 -28.29 51.89 -8.22
C ASP A 878 -29.29 50.94 -8.91
N ALA A 879 -30.10 51.44 -9.85
CA ALA A 879 -31.04 50.59 -10.58
C ALA A 879 -30.28 49.61 -11.48
N PRO A 880 -30.78 48.39 -11.71
CA PRO A 880 -30.20 47.47 -12.67
C PRO A 880 -30.10 48.11 -14.07
N GLY A 881 -28.91 48.05 -14.68
CA GLY A 881 -28.66 48.62 -16.00
C GLY A 881 -28.37 47.55 -17.04
N PHE A 882 -27.40 46.67 -16.76
CA PHE A 882 -27.00 45.62 -17.67
C PHE A 882 -26.53 44.36 -16.92
N SER A 883 -26.43 43.26 -17.63
CA SER A 883 -26.00 41.97 -17.09
C SER A 883 -24.89 41.37 -17.94
N VAL A 884 -23.93 40.71 -17.31
CA VAL A 884 -22.77 40.16 -17.99
C VAL A 884 -22.49 38.73 -17.57
N LEU A 885 -22.07 37.94 -18.54
CA LEU A 885 -21.73 36.54 -18.36
C LEU A 885 -20.30 36.43 -17.85
N THR A 886 -20.12 35.82 -16.68
CA THR A 886 -18.81 35.54 -16.12
C THR A 886 -18.51 34.04 -16.23
N SER A 887 -17.31 33.71 -16.73
CA SER A 887 -16.80 32.34 -16.72
C SER A 887 -16.44 31.99 -15.28
N GLY A 888 -17.32 31.28 -14.58
CA GLY A 888 -16.98 30.71 -13.28
C GLY A 888 -15.88 29.66 -13.43
N THR A 889 -15.03 29.51 -12.40
CA THR A 889 -14.02 28.44 -12.26
C THR A 889 -14.61 27.02 -12.37
N THR A 890 -15.94 26.88 -12.35
CA THR A 890 -16.70 25.63 -12.39
C THR A 890 -17.21 25.23 -13.78
N GLY A 891 -16.88 25.99 -14.85
CA GLY A 891 -17.36 25.71 -16.22
C GLY A 891 -18.85 26.01 -16.46
N VAL A 892 -19.55 26.56 -15.46
CA VAL A 892 -20.95 27.00 -15.55
C VAL A 892 -20.97 28.54 -15.60
N SER A 893 -21.50 29.10 -16.69
CA SER A 893 -21.65 30.56 -16.84
C SER A 893 -22.56 31.12 -15.75
N LYS A 894 -22.13 32.20 -15.08
CA LYS A 894 -22.95 32.96 -14.13
C LYS A 894 -23.32 34.31 -14.75
N ILE A 895 -24.46 34.89 -14.36
CA ILE A 895 -24.84 36.26 -14.74
C ILE A 895 -24.61 37.20 -13.57
N LEU A 896 -23.77 38.22 -13.79
CA LEU A 896 -23.60 39.35 -12.89
C LEU A 896 -24.49 40.51 -13.37
N CYS A 897 -25.38 41.00 -12.51
CA CYS A 897 -26.19 42.18 -12.81
C CYS A 897 -25.50 43.43 -12.27
N CYS A 898 -25.25 44.40 -13.15
CA CYS A 898 -24.57 45.65 -12.85
C CYS A 898 -25.57 46.81 -12.70
N PRO A 899 -25.31 47.76 -11.78
CA PRO A 899 -26.11 48.97 -11.64
C PRO A 899 -25.91 49.91 -12.83
N GLN A 900 -26.83 50.86 -13.06
CA GLN A 900 -26.75 51.84 -14.14
C GLN A 900 -25.53 52.77 -14.00
N SER A 901 -25.05 53.02 -12.77
CA SER A 901 -23.82 53.81 -12.54
C SER A 901 -22.60 53.19 -13.24
N ALA A 902 -22.52 51.85 -13.28
CA ALA A 902 -21.37 51.12 -13.82
C ALA A 902 -21.11 51.40 -15.31
N LEU A 903 -22.09 51.91 -16.06
CA LEU A 903 -21.95 52.34 -17.45
C LEU A 903 -21.06 53.59 -17.61
N THR A 904 -20.84 54.33 -16.52
CA THR A 904 -20.15 55.63 -16.50
C THR A 904 -19.13 55.75 -15.38
N ASP A 905 -19.03 54.80 -14.45
CA ASP A 905 -18.16 54.89 -13.26
C ASP A 905 -16.67 55.11 -13.61
N SER A 906 -16.19 54.53 -14.71
CA SER A 906 -14.80 54.71 -15.15
C SER A 906 -14.54 56.04 -15.87
N GLN A 907 -15.55 56.90 -16.03
CA GLN A 907 -15.40 58.23 -16.65
C GLN A 907 -14.41 59.12 -15.88
N THR A 908 -14.35 59.02 -14.55
CA THR A 908 -13.43 59.84 -13.73
C THR A 908 -11.96 59.46 -13.96
N VAL A 909 -11.70 58.20 -14.35
CA VAL A 909 -10.37 57.67 -14.66
C VAL A 909 -10.02 57.91 -16.13
N ILE A 910 -10.96 57.64 -17.04
CA ILE A 910 -10.70 57.66 -18.49
C ILE A 910 -10.83 59.09 -19.06
N GLY A 911 -11.83 59.84 -18.60
CA GLY A 911 -12.19 61.16 -19.11
C GLY A 911 -11.02 62.17 -19.13
N PRO A 912 -10.19 62.30 -18.08
CA PRO A 912 -9.04 63.20 -18.08
C PRO A 912 -8.01 62.96 -19.18
N HIS A 913 -7.97 61.75 -19.76
CA HIS A 913 -7.05 61.40 -20.84
C HIS A 913 -7.62 61.70 -22.23
N MET A 914 -8.92 61.96 -22.36
CA MET A 914 -9.58 62.24 -23.65
C MET A 914 -9.29 63.67 -24.14
N ARG A 915 -8.99 63.78 -25.44
CA ARG A 915 -8.58 65.00 -26.14
C ARG A 915 -9.41 65.22 -27.40
N GLY A 916 -9.49 66.47 -27.85
CA GLY A 916 -9.94 66.87 -29.20
C GLY A 916 -11.10 66.06 -29.80
N ASP A 917 -10.84 65.40 -30.93
CA ASP A 917 -11.77 64.51 -31.63
C ASP A 917 -11.32 63.04 -31.50
N ASP A 918 -10.86 62.64 -30.30
CA ASP A 918 -10.35 61.29 -30.03
C ASP A 918 -11.29 60.16 -30.49
N VAL A 919 -10.66 59.08 -30.95
CA VAL A 919 -11.30 57.84 -31.39
C VAL A 919 -10.84 56.72 -30.47
N MET A 920 -11.74 56.24 -29.61
CA MET A 920 -11.49 55.19 -28.62
C MET A 920 -11.79 53.82 -29.20
N GLY A 921 -10.77 52.99 -29.40
CA GLY A 921 -10.90 51.59 -29.80
C GLY A 921 -11.22 50.68 -28.61
N SER A 922 -12.27 49.86 -28.71
CA SER A 922 -12.61 48.89 -27.65
C SER A 922 -13.15 47.57 -28.20
N PHE A 923 -12.73 46.44 -27.61
CA PHE A 923 -13.36 45.13 -27.77
C PHE A 923 -14.62 45.00 -26.88
N TRP A 924 -14.63 45.67 -25.73
CA TRP A 924 -15.70 45.56 -24.74
C TRP A 924 -16.62 46.76 -24.86
N VAL A 925 -17.57 46.69 -25.79
CA VAL A 925 -18.40 47.83 -26.17
C VAL A 925 -19.33 48.25 -25.03
N TYR A 926 -20.07 47.30 -24.45
CA TYR A 926 -21.21 47.58 -23.57
C TYR A 926 -20.87 48.23 -22.22
N TYR A 927 -19.64 48.05 -21.75
CA TYR A 927 -19.17 48.64 -20.49
C TYR A 927 -18.73 50.09 -20.64
N TYR A 928 -18.25 50.47 -21.83
CA TYR A 928 -17.49 51.71 -21.99
C TYR A 928 -18.07 52.64 -23.06
N PHE A 929 -19.11 52.24 -23.81
CA PHE A 929 -19.63 53.04 -24.92
C PHE A 929 -20.16 54.41 -24.49
N PHE A 930 -20.74 54.57 -23.30
CA PHE A 930 -21.19 55.90 -22.87
C PHE A 930 -20.05 56.89 -22.65
N ILE A 931 -18.86 56.44 -22.26
CA ILE A 931 -17.77 57.33 -21.87
C ILE A 931 -17.31 58.26 -23.01
N PRO A 932 -16.92 57.76 -24.20
CA PRO A 932 -16.59 58.63 -25.32
C PRO A 932 -17.84 59.33 -25.88
N LEU A 933 -19.01 58.68 -25.88
CA LEU A 933 -20.25 59.27 -26.39
C LEU A 933 -20.64 60.55 -25.64
N LEU A 934 -20.63 60.50 -24.30
CA LEU A 934 -20.95 61.63 -23.44
C LEU A 934 -19.87 62.71 -23.47
N ALA A 935 -18.62 62.33 -23.75
CA ALA A 935 -17.52 63.28 -23.96
C ALA A 935 -17.55 63.95 -25.35
N GLY A 936 -18.46 63.54 -26.25
CA GLY A 936 -18.51 64.00 -27.64
C GLY A 936 -17.29 63.52 -28.44
N ARG A 937 -16.88 62.27 -28.24
CA ARG A 937 -15.78 61.54 -28.90
C ARG A 937 -16.33 60.34 -29.66
N THR A 938 -15.50 59.73 -30.48
CA THR A 938 -15.90 58.55 -31.27
C THR A 938 -15.52 57.27 -30.53
N MET A 939 -16.47 56.35 -30.37
CA MET A 939 -16.20 54.95 -30.05
C MET A 939 -15.97 54.18 -31.36
N SER A 940 -14.80 53.60 -31.52
CA SER A 940 -14.52 52.66 -32.61
C SER A 940 -14.58 51.23 -32.10
N ILE A 941 -15.54 50.47 -32.62
CA ILE A 941 -15.75 49.07 -32.22
C ILE A 941 -14.70 48.20 -32.91
N ILE A 942 -14.00 47.39 -32.12
CA ILE A 942 -13.03 46.41 -32.60
C ILE A 942 -13.74 45.06 -32.70
N PRO A 943 -13.84 44.46 -33.91
CA PRO A 943 -14.41 43.12 -34.07
C PRO A 943 -13.69 42.06 -33.23
N ASN A 944 -14.46 41.18 -32.59
CA ASN A 944 -13.93 40.09 -31.75
C ASN A 944 -12.98 39.16 -32.52
N ASP A 945 -13.14 39.00 -33.83
CA ASP A 945 -12.24 38.16 -34.65
C ASP A 945 -10.77 38.62 -34.63
N PHE A 946 -10.50 39.86 -34.19
CA PHE A 946 -9.15 40.37 -34.02
C PHE A 946 -8.45 39.93 -32.72
N PHE A 947 -9.14 39.29 -31.76
CA PHE A 947 -8.54 38.77 -30.52
C PHE A 947 -7.31 37.88 -30.79
N LEU A 948 -7.36 37.08 -31.86
CA LEU A 948 -6.31 36.13 -32.24
C LEU A 948 -5.50 36.57 -33.46
N LYS A 949 -5.64 37.84 -33.88
CA LYS A 949 -5.03 38.36 -35.11
C LYS A 949 -4.29 39.67 -34.87
N PRO A 950 -3.18 39.64 -34.10
CA PRO A 950 -2.48 40.85 -33.65
C PRO A 950 -2.04 41.79 -34.78
N ARG A 951 -1.60 41.25 -35.93
CA ARG A 951 -1.20 42.08 -37.08
C ARG A 951 -2.39 42.79 -37.75
N GLU A 952 -3.50 42.08 -37.93
CA GLU A 952 -4.72 42.66 -38.49
C GLU A 952 -5.31 43.71 -37.54
N LEU A 953 -5.21 43.47 -36.22
CA LEU A 953 -5.62 44.44 -35.19
C LEU A 953 -4.83 45.75 -35.32
N VAL A 954 -3.50 45.68 -35.41
CA VAL A 954 -2.64 46.86 -35.57
C VAL A 954 -2.96 47.63 -36.85
N GLN A 955 -3.21 46.94 -37.96
CA GLN A 955 -3.65 47.56 -39.22
C GLN A 955 -5.04 48.20 -39.09
N TYR A 956 -5.96 47.57 -38.35
CA TYR A 956 -7.30 48.07 -38.11
C TYR A 956 -7.29 49.34 -37.24
N ILE A 957 -6.46 49.37 -36.19
CA ILE A 957 -6.21 50.54 -35.35
C ILE A 957 -5.80 51.74 -36.20
N GLN A 958 -4.82 51.53 -37.10
CA GLN A 958 -4.34 52.56 -38.00
C GLN A 958 -5.41 53.01 -39.00
N LYS A 959 -6.11 52.06 -39.63
CA LYS A 959 -7.16 52.33 -40.62
C LYS A 959 -8.31 53.16 -40.03
N GLN A 960 -8.72 52.84 -38.80
CA GLN A 960 -9.79 53.54 -38.08
C GLN A 960 -9.30 54.82 -37.38
N LYS A 961 -8.02 55.16 -37.48
CA LYS A 961 -7.39 56.34 -36.86
C LYS A 961 -7.68 56.41 -35.35
N MET A 962 -7.57 55.27 -34.67
CA MET A 962 -7.77 55.21 -33.23
C MET A 962 -6.66 55.98 -32.53
N THR A 963 -7.02 56.81 -31.55
CA THR A 963 -6.08 57.62 -30.76
C THR A 963 -6.00 57.17 -29.31
N MET A 964 -7.00 56.41 -28.86
CA MET A 964 -7.02 55.74 -27.56
C MET A 964 -7.41 54.28 -27.74
N LEU A 965 -6.79 53.39 -26.98
CA LEU A 965 -7.11 51.97 -27.00
C LEU A 965 -7.48 51.47 -25.62
N TYR A 966 -8.47 50.59 -25.59
CA TYR A 966 -8.90 49.89 -24.38
C TYR A 966 -8.78 48.38 -24.63
N LEU A 967 -7.74 47.76 -24.05
CA LEU A 967 -7.29 46.38 -24.35
C LEU A 967 -6.96 45.58 -23.08
N SER A 968 -6.83 44.25 -23.20
CA SER A 968 -6.28 43.44 -22.10
C SER A 968 -4.77 43.35 -22.24
N PRO A 969 -4.02 43.20 -21.12
CA PRO A 969 -2.58 42.98 -21.17
C PRO A 969 -2.18 41.88 -22.15
N SER A 970 -2.87 40.74 -22.18
CA SER A 970 -2.61 39.64 -23.12
C SER A 970 -2.74 40.04 -24.60
N ILE A 971 -3.72 40.88 -24.96
CA ILE A 971 -3.88 41.35 -26.35
C ILE A 971 -2.73 42.27 -26.73
N LEU A 972 -2.37 43.22 -25.86
CA LEU A 972 -1.23 44.11 -26.10
C LEU A 972 0.08 43.31 -26.23
N GLU A 973 0.30 42.34 -25.34
CA GLU A 973 1.46 41.45 -25.38
C GLU A 973 1.51 40.63 -26.68
N SER A 974 0.36 40.11 -27.12
CA SER A 974 0.25 39.43 -28.42
C SER A 974 0.68 40.34 -29.58
N CYS A 975 0.25 41.60 -29.59
CA CYS A 975 0.70 42.58 -30.58
C CYS A 975 2.21 42.82 -30.53
N LEU A 976 2.79 42.98 -29.34
CA LEU A 976 4.22 43.22 -29.14
C LEU A 976 5.08 42.02 -29.59
N LEU A 977 4.61 40.80 -29.35
CA LEU A 977 5.31 39.56 -29.68
C LEU A 977 5.21 39.19 -31.16
N HIS A 978 4.06 39.44 -31.79
CA HIS A 978 3.78 38.93 -33.14
C HIS A 978 3.86 39.97 -34.26
N CYS A 979 3.93 41.26 -33.92
CA CYS A 979 4.25 42.33 -34.86
C CYS A 979 5.75 42.68 -34.79
N THR A 980 6.34 43.00 -35.94
CA THR A 980 7.68 43.60 -35.97
C THR A 980 7.65 44.98 -35.27
N PRO A 981 8.80 45.48 -34.76
CA PRO A 981 8.84 46.79 -34.10
C PRO A 981 8.26 47.91 -34.97
N ARG A 982 8.57 47.90 -36.27
CA ARG A 982 8.07 48.87 -37.23
C ARG A 982 6.57 48.76 -37.49
N GLU A 983 6.05 47.55 -37.70
CA GLU A 983 4.59 47.35 -37.88
C GLU A 983 3.80 47.86 -36.68
N PHE A 984 4.27 47.54 -35.46
CA PHE A 984 3.62 47.98 -34.22
C PHE A 984 3.64 49.51 -34.08
N ALA A 985 4.80 50.14 -34.30
CA ALA A 985 4.96 51.58 -34.17
C ALA A 985 4.18 52.36 -35.24
N ASP A 986 4.24 51.94 -36.50
CA ASP A 986 3.50 52.58 -37.59
C ASP A 986 1.98 52.48 -37.36
N GLY A 987 1.51 51.33 -36.87
CA GLY A 987 0.08 51.10 -36.64
C GLY A 987 -0.50 51.82 -35.44
N LEU A 988 0.30 52.05 -34.39
CA LEU A 988 -0.11 52.77 -33.18
C LEU A 988 0.36 54.23 -33.14
N LYS A 989 0.90 54.76 -34.24
CA LYS A 989 1.49 56.11 -34.32
C LYS A 989 0.59 57.24 -33.78
N GLU A 990 -0.71 57.14 -34.01
CA GLU A 990 -1.70 58.15 -33.59
C GLU A 990 -2.24 57.89 -32.16
N VAL A 991 -1.89 56.75 -31.55
CA VAL A 991 -2.38 56.33 -30.23
C VAL A 991 -1.56 57.00 -29.14
N HIS A 992 -2.18 57.90 -28.37
CA HIS A 992 -1.54 58.59 -27.26
C HIS A 992 -1.81 57.95 -25.90
N THR A 993 -2.85 57.11 -25.79
CA THR A 993 -3.22 56.43 -24.53
C THR A 993 -3.66 54.99 -24.78
N ILE A 994 -3.12 54.05 -23.99
CA ILE A 994 -3.57 52.66 -23.92
C ILE A 994 -4.02 52.35 -22.49
N LEU A 995 -5.27 51.93 -22.35
CA LEU A 995 -5.89 51.55 -21.08
C LEU A 995 -5.94 50.03 -21.01
N LEU A 996 -5.28 49.46 -20.00
CA LEU A 996 -5.18 48.03 -19.79
C LEU A 996 -6.09 47.58 -18.64
N THR A 997 -6.92 46.57 -18.89
CA THR A 997 -7.91 46.06 -17.92
C THR A 997 -8.04 44.53 -17.96
N GLY A 998 -8.74 43.96 -16.99
CA GLY A 998 -9.13 42.55 -16.96
C GLY A 998 -8.04 41.57 -16.49
N GLU A 999 -6.76 41.97 -16.51
CA GLU A 999 -5.63 41.12 -16.10
C GLU A 999 -4.52 41.97 -15.42
N ARG A 1000 -3.65 41.33 -14.64
CA ARG A 1000 -2.46 41.97 -14.08
C ARG A 1000 -1.43 42.23 -15.19
N VAL A 1001 -0.97 43.47 -15.32
CA VAL A 1001 0.12 43.82 -16.25
C VAL A 1001 1.45 43.22 -15.75
N ARG A 1002 2.01 42.25 -16.50
CA ARG A 1002 3.27 41.57 -16.17
C ARG A 1002 4.47 42.48 -16.38
N MET A 1003 5.55 42.24 -15.64
CA MET A 1003 6.80 42.98 -15.78
C MET A 1003 7.36 42.88 -17.22
N GLN A 1004 7.27 41.70 -17.82
CA GLN A 1004 7.76 41.45 -19.18
C GLN A 1004 7.00 42.25 -20.23
N THR A 1005 5.68 42.37 -20.10
CA THR A 1005 4.86 43.24 -20.95
C THR A 1005 5.30 44.70 -20.84
N ARG A 1006 5.62 45.19 -19.62
CA ARG A 1006 6.12 46.57 -19.41
C ARG A 1006 7.47 46.80 -20.10
N ILE A 1007 8.37 45.83 -20.03
CA ILE A 1007 9.68 45.88 -20.70
C ILE A 1007 9.50 45.91 -22.22
N LEU A 1008 8.67 45.01 -22.77
CA LEU A 1008 8.39 44.97 -24.21
C LEU A 1008 7.76 46.27 -24.71
N VAL A 1009 6.83 46.87 -23.96
CA VAL A 1009 6.29 48.19 -24.30
C VAL A 1009 7.40 49.24 -24.34
N ALA A 1010 8.26 49.29 -23.31
CA ALA A 1010 9.37 50.25 -23.24
C ALA A 1010 10.37 50.06 -24.39
N GLU A 1011 10.73 48.83 -24.74
CA GLU A 1011 11.62 48.53 -25.86
C GLU A 1011 11.03 48.99 -27.20
N ARG A 1012 9.71 48.84 -27.38
CA ARG A 1012 9.03 49.19 -28.63
C ARG A 1012 8.72 50.68 -28.75
N THR A 1013 8.63 51.42 -27.65
CA THR A 1013 8.40 52.87 -27.65
C THR A 1013 9.68 53.70 -27.53
N LEU A 1014 10.80 53.13 -27.05
CA LEU A 1014 12.10 53.81 -26.88
C LEU A 1014 13.15 53.39 -27.93
N SER A 1015 12.77 52.62 -28.95
CA SER A 1015 13.73 52.15 -29.96
C SER A 1015 14.24 53.31 -30.83
N PRO A 1016 15.57 53.52 -30.95
CA PRO A 1016 16.17 54.64 -31.69
C PRO A 1016 15.99 54.56 -33.22
N GLU A 1017 15.36 53.51 -33.75
CA GLU A 1017 15.03 53.38 -35.18
C GLU A 1017 13.65 54.00 -35.55
N LEU A 1018 12.90 54.51 -34.59
CA LEU A 1018 11.57 55.08 -34.76
C LEU A 1018 11.58 56.55 -34.28
N ASP A 1019 11.83 57.45 -35.23
CA ASP A 1019 11.82 58.92 -35.07
C ASP A 1019 10.38 59.49 -35.18
#